data_AF-A0A1Y1IJ25-F1
#
_entry.id   AF-A0A1Y1IJ25-F1
#
_cell.length_a   1.000
_cell.length_b   1.000
_cell.length_c   1.000
_cell.angle_alpha   90.00
_cell.angle_beta   90.00
_cell.angle_gamma   90.00
#
_symmetry.space_group_name_H-M   'P 1'
#
loop_
_entity.id
_entity.type
_entity.pdbx_description
1 polymer ?
#
loop_
_entity_poly.entity_id
_entity_poly.type
_entity_poly.pdbx_seq_one_letter_code
_entity_poly.pdbx_strand_id
1 'polypeptide(L)'
;MQSVASTSGCHYSGMAAARVWPAARALEKAIARHVLPLRISRGVSAPSLPPTFHTSSLPQPSCHHSLFSTTFIPPNLWSSASSSPLLPSLSRRPLSVAAVASTVQESVAEAPQHVPKKPDGPPERERVELPTNDSSETLLKIRHTSAHVMAMAVQKLFPGTQVTIGPWIEKGFYYDFDTKEPITDKDLKKIKKEMARIISKKLPLTREEVTREEARRRIEEIQEPYKLEILDGIKTEPITIYKIGEDWWDLCAGPHVEHTGQLPVKAIELETVAGAYWRGDENRQQLQRIYGTAWENEAQLAEYVYRTEQARLRDHRKLGQELKLFSIQDETGSGLVFWHPKGAMIRSIIEQYWKQQHLRNGYELLSTPHVAKLELWKTSGHFDFYKENMFDQMAVEDEKYQLKPMNCPCHIAIYKDSLHSYRELPIRWAELGTVYRYEKSGTMHGLFRVRGFTQDDAHIFCLPSQIADEILGVLDLTEAILRQFDFTKFEVNLSTRPEKAVGSDGIWERATTALREALDRKGWEYGIDEGGGAFYGPKIDIKIEDAIGRRWQCSTIQVDFNLPERFQMEYQDADGERKRPIMIHRAIFGSLERFFGVLIENYAGDFPLWLAPVQARVLPITDSQVEYAHRVARQLKAHDIRVEVVSGERLPKLVRNANADKIPLQLVVGKQEEEHGSVAITARGPNGDRKLGEVDVAELAERLKVAEAAKKRWFD
;
A
#
# COMPACT_ATOMS: atom_id res chain seq x y z
N MET A 1 12.36 52.31 -61.40
CA MET A 1 11.65 51.27 -62.17
C MET A 1 11.12 50.24 -61.19
N GLN A 2 9.80 50.05 -61.18
CA GLN A 2 9.08 49.11 -60.32
C GLN A 2 9.41 47.65 -60.68
N SER A 3 9.60 46.78 -59.69
CA SER A 3 8.72 45.64 -59.36
C SER A 3 9.42 44.74 -58.31
N VAL A 4 9.00 44.73 -57.03
CA VAL A 4 7.96 43.82 -56.44
C VAL A 4 8.54 42.40 -56.37
N ALA A 5 8.96 41.82 -55.23
CA ALA A 5 8.32 41.49 -53.93
C ALA A 5 8.73 40.02 -53.68
N SER A 6 8.87 39.42 -52.50
CA SER A 6 8.75 39.80 -51.09
C SER A 6 9.27 38.58 -50.30
N THR A 7 10.16 38.83 -49.32
CA THR A 7 10.17 38.33 -47.91
C THR A 7 9.39 37.05 -47.57
N SER A 8 9.80 36.12 -46.69
CA SER A 8 10.82 35.98 -45.63
C SER A 8 10.45 34.63 -44.97
N GLY A 9 11.32 33.67 -44.66
CA GLY A 9 12.46 33.73 -43.73
C GLY A 9 11.97 33.70 -42.27
N CYS A 10 12.48 32.91 -41.32
CA CYS A 10 13.37 31.75 -41.34
C CYS A 10 13.43 31.24 -39.87
N HIS A 11 13.45 29.92 -39.67
CA HIS A 11 14.09 29.28 -38.52
C HIS A 11 15.61 29.47 -38.61
N TYR A 12 16.38 29.44 -37.52
CA TYR A 12 17.69 28.75 -37.52
C TYR A 12 18.29 28.55 -36.12
N SER A 13 18.98 27.42 -36.03
CA SER A 13 19.80 26.85 -34.96
C SER A 13 21.30 27.13 -35.12
N GLY A 14 22.04 27.23 -34.01
CA GLY A 14 23.27 26.41 -33.77
C GLY A 14 24.68 26.98 -34.01
N MET A 15 25.51 26.87 -32.95
CA MET A 15 27.00 26.71 -32.85
C MET A 15 27.91 27.94 -33.12
N ALA A 16 29.09 28.16 -32.51
CA ALA A 16 29.77 27.68 -31.29
C ALA A 16 31.03 28.56 -30.98
N ALA A 17 31.35 28.70 -29.67
CA ALA A 17 32.65 28.79 -28.96
C ALA A 17 33.76 29.86 -29.21
N ALA A 18 34.14 30.61 -28.13
CA ALA A 18 35.54 30.89 -27.70
C ALA A 18 35.69 31.53 -26.27
N ARG A 19 36.35 30.79 -25.35
CA ARG A 19 37.36 31.13 -24.30
C ARG A 19 37.16 32.12 -23.10
N VAL A 20 37.20 31.52 -21.89
CA VAL A 20 38.10 31.72 -20.68
C VAL A 20 37.76 32.72 -19.53
N TRP A 21 37.79 32.14 -18.30
CA TRP A 21 37.62 32.55 -16.86
C TRP A 21 38.73 33.48 -16.25
N PRO A 22 38.81 33.80 -14.92
CA PRO A 22 37.83 33.80 -13.79
C PRO A 22 37.97 35.00 -12.77
N ALA A 23 36.98 35.21 -11.89
CA ALA A 23 37.14 35.97 -10.63
C ALA A 23 36.31 35.36 -9.49
N ALA A 24 36.83 34.28 -8.91
CA ALA A 24 36.36 33.70 -7.65
C ALA A 24 37.60 33.32 -6.83
N ARG A 25 38.13 34.26 -6.06
CA ARG A 25 39.13 34.10 -4.97
C ARG A 25 39.52 35.48 -4.43
N ALA A 26 38.73 36.03 -3.50
CA ALA A 26 39.15 37.12 -2.61
C ALA A 26 38.07 37.41 -1.54
N LEU A 27 37.80 36.45 -0.64
CA LEU A 27 37.05 36.76 0.59
C LEU A 27 37.48 35.87 1.78
N GLU A 28 38.77 35.55 1.85
CA GLU A 28 39.40 35.03 3.06
C GLU A 28 40.71 35.81 3.28
N LYS A 29 40.83 36.43 4.47
CA LYS A 29 41.96 37.21 5.01
C LYS A 29 41.97 38.73 4.75
N ALA A 30 41.19 39.44 5.57
CA ALA A 30 41.48 40.71 6.25
C ALA A 30 40.12 41.27 6.70
N ILE A 31 39.79 41.57 7.95
CA ILE A 31 40.57 42.31 8.95
C ILE A 31 40.09 41.86 10.34
N ALA A 32 41.02 41.35 11.14
CA ALA A 32 40.94 41.38 12.60
C ALA A 32 41.53 42.71 13.10
N ARG A 33 41.14 43.08 14.32
CA ARG A 33 41.63 44.18 15.20
C ARG A 33 40.78 45.45 15.12
N HIS A 34 39.92 45.65 16.11
CA HIS A 34 39.94 46.78 17.05
C HIS A 34 39.23 46.33 18.34
N VAL A 35 39.88 46.51 19.49
CA VAL A 35 39.46 46.03 20.81
C VAL A 35 39.65 47.15 21.85
N LEU A 36 38.72 47.21 22.82
CA LEU A 36 38.70 47.86 24.17
C LEU A 36 38.23 49.34 24.27
N PRO A 37 37.71 49.81 25.44
CA PRO A 37 36.53 49.33 26.20
C PRO A 37 35.76 50.46 26.96
N LEU A 38 34.65 50.17 27.66
CA LEU A 38 34.15 50.83 28.92
C LEU A 38 32.80 50.16 29.32
N ARG A 39 32.73 49.21 30.26
CA ARG A 39 32.60 49.24 31.74
C ARG A 39 31.29 49.83 32.36
N ILE A 40 30.47 48.89 32.90
CA ILE A 40 29.78 48.81 34.23
C ILE A 40 28.44 49.56 34.47
N SER A 41 27.36 48.79 34.70
CA SER A 41 26.69 48.57 36.03
C SER A 41 25.48 47.62 35.85
N ARG A 42 25.47 46.42 36.45
CA ARG A 42 24.82 45.99 37.73
C ARG A 42 23.36 46.46 37.92
N GLY A 43 22.42 45.50 37.88
CA GLY A 43 21.53 45.25 39.04
C GLY A 43 20.03 44.99 38.81
N VAL A 44 19.63 43.72 39.02
CA VAL A 44 18.53 43.24 39.91
C VAL A 44 17.03 43.51 39.58
N SER A 45 16.26 42.40 39.64
CA SER A 45 14.84 42.17 40.02
C SER A 45 13.66 42.60 39.12
N ALA A 46 12.82 41.60 38.80
CA ALA A 46 11.37 41.69 38.55
C ALA A 46 10.59 41.55 39.89
N PRO A 47 9.23 41.49 39.96
CA PRO A 47 8.17 41.93 39.02
C PRO A 47 7.07 42.80 39.72
N SER A 48 6.13 43.37 38.96
CA SER A 48 4.83 43.85 39.50
C SER A 48 3.69 43.89 38.46
N LEU A 49 2.59 43.19 38.77
CA LEU A 49 1.18 43.43 38.33
C LEU A 49 0.70 44.84 38.78
N PRO A 50 -0.49 45.42 38.42
CA PRO A 50 -1.84 44.84 38.12
C PRO A 50 -2.63 45.72 37.06
N PRO A 51 -3.99 45.90 37.01
CA PRO A 51 -5.15 45.30 37.73
C PRO A 51 -6.41 44.92 36.90
N THR A 52 -7.36 44.32 37.63
CA THR A 52 -8.75 43.90 37.34
C THR A 52 -9.78 45.03 37.14
N PHE A 53 -10.90 44.74 36.44
CA PHE A 53 -12.16 45.51 36.50
C PHE A 53 -13.41 44.60 36.53
N HIS A 54 -14.44 45.08 37.25
CA HIS A 54 -15.72 44.45 37.58
C HIS A 54 -16.87 44.75 36.58
N THR A 55 -17.84 43.82 36.58
CA THR A 55 -19.25 43.72 36.14
C THR A 55 -20.14 44.97 35.91
N SER A 56 -21.05 44.90 34.92
CA SER A 56 -22.44 45.46 34.97
C SER A 56 -23.42 44.91 33.88
N SER A 57 -24.53 44.31 34.34
CA SER A 57 -25.96 44.31 33.89
C SER A 57 -26.44 44.54 32.42
N LEU A 58 -27.17 43.53 31.88
CA LEU A 58 -28.50 43.44 31.18
C LEU A 58 -29.19 44.69 30.55
N PRO A 59 -30.01 44.54 29.45
CA PRO A 59 -31.35 43.91 29.47
C PRO A 59 -31.82 43.11 28.22
N GLN A 60 -32.96 42.40 28.39
CA GLN A 60 -33.70 41.53 27.45
C GLN A 60 -34.38 42.25 26.26
N PRO A 61 -35.00 41.47 25.33
CA PRO A 61 -36.48 41.45 25.33
C PRO A 61 -37.16 40.06 25.21
N SER A 62 -38.33 40.03 25.84
CA SER A 62 -39.54 39.17 25.81
C SER A 62 -40.09 38.84 24.38
N CYS A 63 -40.98 37.88 24.08
CA CYS A 63 -42.06 37.23 24.86
C CYS A 63 -42.80 36.10 24.05
N HIS A 64 -43.57 35.26 24.79
CA HIS A 64 -44.79 34.46 24.43
C HIS A 64 -44.68 33.21 23.51
N HIS A 65 -45.35 32.05 23.72
CA HIS A 65 -46.35 31.59 24.71
C HIS A 65 -46.54 30.04 24.68
N SER A 66 -46.82 29.45 25.87
CA SER A 66 -47.68 28.28 26.24
C SER A 66 -47.52 26.91 25.55
N LEU A 67 -47.15 25.82 26.24
CA LEU A 67 -47.91 25.00 27.22
C LEU A 67 -49.19 24.35 26.67
N PHE A 68 -49.23 23.01 26.58
CA PHE A 68 -50.11 22.15 27.41
C PHE A 68 -49.78 20.65 27.25
N SER A 69 -49.92 19.96 28.39
CA SER A 69 -49.83 18.52 28.69
C SER A 69 -50.96 17.70 28.03
N THR A 70 -50.77 16.40 27.74
CA THR A 70 -51.53 15.26 28.36
C THR A 70 -51.29 13.87 27.71
N THR A 71 -51.10 12.87 28.61
CA THR A 71 -51.52 11.44 28.61
C THR A 71 -51.26 10.44 27.45
N PHE A 72 -50.37 9.47 27.71
CA PHE A 72 -50.61 8.01 27.90
C PHE A 72 -51.74 7.25 27.16
N ILE A 73 -51.36 6.15 26.45
CA ILE A 73 -51.84 4.72 26.52
C ILE A 73 -51.69 4.01 25.13
N PRO A 74 -51.19 2.75 25.06
CA PRO A 74 -51.04 1.93 23.84
C PRO A 74 -52.30 1.08 23.52
N PRO A 75 -52.33 0.30 22.42
CA PRO A 75 -52.57 -1.14 22.62
C PRO A 75 -51.97 -2.13 21.59
N ASN A 76 -52.05 -3.37 22.04
CA ASN A 76 -51.68 -4.68 21.49
C ASN A 76 -52.69 -5.29 20.47
N LEU A 77 -52.18 -6.22 19.66
CA LEU A 77 -52.69 -7.58 19.30
C LEU A 77 -54.06 -7.85 18.59
N TRP A 78 -54.05 -8.99 17.87
CA TRP A 78 -55.11 -9.84 17.26
C TRP A 78 -55.44 -9.58 15.78
N SER A 79 -55.84 -10.55 14.93
CA SER A 79 -55.76 -12.03 14.82
C SER A 79 -56.62 -12.45 13.62
N SER A 80 -56.29 -13.57 12.95
CA SER A 80 -57.19 -14.46 12.17
C SER A 80 -57.79 -13.94 10.84
N ALA A 81 -58.28 -14.72 9.88
CA ALA A 81 -58.11 -16.08 9.32
C ALA A 81 -59.23 -16.26 8.26
N SER A 82 -59.04 -17.17 7.28
CA SER A 82 -60.07 -17.84 6.44
C SER A 82 -60.76 -17.00 5.33
N SER A 83 -61.21 -17.49 4.16
CA SER A 83 -61.14 -18.77 3.43
C SER A 83 -61.92 -18.65 2.09
N SER A 84 -61.35 -19.13 0.95
CA SER A 84 -61.94 -19.87 -0.20
C SER A 84 -63.25 -19.40 -0.93
N PRO A 85 -63.75 -20.05 -2.01
CA PRO A 85 -63.19 -20.96 -3.06
C PRO A 85 -63.61 -20.61 -4.53
N LEU A 86 -63.16 -21.38 -5.55
CA LEU A 86 -64.01 -22.13 -6.54
C LEU A 86 -63.20 -22.76 -7.72
N LEU A 87 -63.62 -23.99 -8.10
CA LEU A 87 -63.19 -24.93 -9.19
C LEU A 87 -64.07 -24.73 -10.48
N PRO A 88 -64.17 -25.62 -11.52
CA PRO A 88 -63.38 -26.79 -12.06
C PRO A 88 -63.11 -26.73 -13.62
N SER A 89 -62.40 -27.65 -14.33
CA SER A 89 -62.89 -28.98 -14.82
C SER A 89 -61.96 -29.74 -15.82
N LEU A 90 -61.92 -31.09 -15.67
CA LEU A 90 -61.81 -32.30 -16.57
C LEU A 90 -61.56 -32.14 -18.11
N SER A 91 -60.98 -33.04 -18.94
CA SER A 91 -60.75 -34.51 -19.03
C SER A 91 -59.73 -34.80 -20.18
N ARG A 92 -58.98 -35.91 -20.34
CA ARG A 92 -59.34 -37.26 -20.89
C ARG A 92 -58.06 -38.15 -21.05
N ARG A 93 -58.20 -39.48 -20.88
CA ARG A 93 -57.26 -40.61 -21.19
C ARG A 93 -57.47 -41.12 -22.66
N PRO A 94 -56.87 -42.24 -23.24
CA PRO A 94 -56.06 -43.35 -22.66
C PRO A 94 -54.95 -44.10 -23.53
N LEU A 95 -54.16 -44.96 -22.82
CA LEU A 95 -53.70 -46.39 -23.06
C LEU A 95 -52.88 -46.89 -24.30
N SER A 96 -51.78 -47.63 -24.05
CA SER A 96 -51.61 -49.12 -24.18
C SER A 96 -50.17 -49.60 -23.82
N VAL A 97 -49.89 -50.44 -22.79
CA VAL A 97 -49.71 -51.93 -22.73
C VAL A 97 -48.63 -52.50 -23.69
N ALA A 98 -47.49 -53.11 -23.28
CA ALA A 98 -47.35 -54.47 -22.72
C ALA A 98 -45.96 -54.77 -22.07
N ALA A 99 -45.91 -55.82 -21.22
CA ALA A 99 -44.83 -56.38 -20.40
C ALA A 99 -43.71 -57.14 -21.19
N VAL A 100 -42.54 -57.55 -20.66
CA VAL A 100 -42.26 -58.64 -19.68
C VAL A 100 -40.84 -58.51 -19.03
N ALA A 101 -40.76 -59.02 -17.79
CA ALA A 101 -39.74 -59.05 -16.73
C ALA A 101 -38.27 -59.44 -17.02
N SER A 102 -37.34 -58.90 -16.21
CA SER A 102 -36.56 -59.68 -15.22
C SER A 102 -35.81 -58.79 -14.19
N THR A 103 -35.83 -59.26 -12.94
CA THR A 103 -35.08 -58.93 -11.70
C THR A 103 -33.75 -58.17 -11.89
N VAL A 104 -33.38 -57.12 -11.12
CA VAL A 104 -32.91 -57.14 -9.71
C VAL A 104 -32.79 -55.70 -9.15
N GLN A 105 -33.26 -55.52 -7.90
CA GLN A 105 -32.98 -54.51 -6.85
C GLN A 105 -32.82 -53.00 -7.15
N GLU A 106 -33.64 -52.23 -6.44
CA GLU A 106 -33.74 -50.77 -6.36
C GLU A 106 -32.51 -50.09 -5.72
N SER A 107 -32.05 -49.01 -6.36
CA SER A 107 -31.61 -47.80 -5.66
C SER A 107 -32.12 -46.59 -6.43
N VAL A 108 -32.98 -45.79 -5.79
CA VAL A 108 -33.69 -44.66 -6.38
C VAL A 108 -32.71 -43.55 -6.75
N ALA A 109 -32.61 -43.27 -8.05
CA ALA A 109 -32.03 -42.04 -8.58
C ALA A 109 -33.14 -40.99 -8.71
N GLU A 110 -33.00 -39.87 -8.01
CA GLU A 110 -33.88 -38.71 -8.15
C GLU A 110 -33.26 -37.73 -9.16
N ALA A 111 -34.02 -37.38 -10.20
CA ALA A 111 -33.58 -36.53 -11.30
C ALA A 111 -33.44 -35.06 -10.84
N PRO A 112 -32.34 -34.36 -11.19
CA PRO A 112 -32.19 -32.96 -10.81
C PRO A 112 -33.09 -32.07 -11.66
N GLN A 113 -33.97 -31.34 -10.98
CA GLN A 113 -34.80 -30.28 -11.54
C GLN A 113 -33.91 -29.18 -12.15
N HIS A 114 -34.16 -28.88 -13.42
CA HIS A 114 -33.46 -27.86 -14.18
C HIS A 114 -33.92 -26.47 -13.74
N VAL A 115 -33.15 -25.84 -12.85
CA VAL A 115 -33.27 -24.40 -12.54
C VAL A 115 -32.49 -23.62 -13.60
N PRO A 116 -33.09 -22.66 -14.32
CA PRO A 116 -32.36 -21.90 -15.34
C PRO A 116 -31.27 -21.05 -14.68
N LYS A 117 -30.02 -21.34 -15.05
CA LYS A 117 -28.84 -20.55 -14.67
C LYS A 117 -29.00 -19.10 -15.14
N LYS A 118 -28.76 -18.18 -14.20
CA LYS A 118 -28.55 -16.74 -14.41
C LYS A 118 -27.50 -16.52 -15.53
N PRO A 119 -27.68 -15.57 -16.47
CA PRO A 119 -26.70 -15.32 -17.51
C PRO A 119 -25.51 -14.52 -17.00
N ASP A 120 -24.33 -15.13 -17.17
CA ASP A 120 -23.04 -14.60 -17.60
C ASP A 120 -22.45 -13.36 -16.89
N GLY A 121 -21.72 -13.64 -15.81
CA GLY A 121 -20.46 -12.94 -15.54
C GLY A 121 -19.33 -13.50 -16.41
N PRO A 122 -18.18 -12.80 -16.56
CA PRO A 122 -17.03 -13.36 -17.26
C PRO A 122 -16.63 -14.70 -16.63
N PRO A 123 -16.09 -15.66 -17.41
CA PRO A 123 -15.63 -16.92 -16.86
C PRO A 123 -14.58 -16.62 -15.78
N GLU A 124 -14.88 -16.96 -14.54
CA GLU A 124 -13.91 -16.95 -13.46
C GLU A 124 -12.76 -17.83 -13.92
N ARG A 125 -11.60 -17.23 -14.22
CA ARG A 125 -10.39 -17.99 -14.53
C ARG A 125 -10.12 -18.89 -13.33
N GLU A 126 -9.89 -20.17 -13.59
CA GLU A 126 -9.46 -21.11 -12.57
C GLU A 126 -8.21 -20.54 -11.89
N ARG A 127 -8.28 -20.33 -10.57
CA ARG A 127 -7.25 -19.59 -9.83
C ARG A 127 -6.00 -20.43 -9.73
N VAL A 128 -5.02 -20.17 -10.60
CA VAL A 128 -3.71 -20.81 -10.54
C VAL A 128 -2.91 -20.20 -9.38
N GLU A 129 -2.49 -21.04 -8.43
CA GLU A 129 -1.62 -20.61 -7.34
C GLU A 129 -0.17 -20.52 -7.82
N LEU A 130 0.52 -19.44 -7.45
CA LEU A 130 1.92 -19.23 -7.78
C LEU A 130 2.77 -19.64 -6.57
N PRO A 131 3.51 -20.77 -6.61
CA PRO A 131 4.37 -21.17 -5.52
C PRO A 131 5.50 -20.17 -5.28
N THR A 132 5.88 -20.04 -4.02
CA THR A 132 7.10 -19.33 -3.59
C THR A 132 8.30 -20.27 -3.60
N ASN A 133 9.51 -19.70 -3.48
CA ASN A 133 10.74 -20.49 -3.33
C ASN A 133 10.70 -21.37 -2.06
N ASP A 134 10.05 -20.90 -1.00
CA ASP A 134 9.99 -21.62 0.29
C ASP A 134 8.95 -22.75 0.25
N SER A 135 7.89 -22.59 -0.57
CA SER A 135 6.85 -23.60 -0.71
C SER A 135 7.16 -24.70 -1.74
N SER A 136 8.18 -24.52 -2.59
CA SER A 136 8.60 -25.54 -3.56
C SER A 136 10.12 -25.58 -3.77
N GLU A 137 10.75 -26.63 -3.24
CA GLU A 137 12.17 -26.94 -3.48
C GLU A 137 12.44 -27.19 -4.98
N THR A 138 11.48 -27.77 -5.70
CA THR A 138 11.58 -28.00 -7.14
C THR A 138 11.65 -26.69 -7.92
N LEU A 139 10.81 -25.72 -7.59
CA LEU A 139 10.82 -24.40 -8.21
C LEU A 139 12.15 -23.67 -7.99
N LEU A 140 12.69 -23.76 -6.77
CA LEU A 140 13.98 -23.19 -6.42
C LEU A 140 15.10 -23.77 -7.30
N LYS A 141 15.16 -25.11 -7.46
CA LYS A 141 16.08 -25.80 -8.37
C LYS A 141 15.88 -25.36 -9.82
N ILE A 142 14.63 -25.24 -10.28
CA ILE A 142 14.29 -24.81 -11.64
C ILE A 142 14.82 -23.39 -11.90
N ARG A 143 14.57 -22.43 -11.01
CA ARG A 143 15.01 -21.03 -11.16
C ARG A 143 16.52 -20.91 -11.17
N HIS A 144 17.18 -21.60 -10.24
CA HIS A 144 18.63 -21.56 -10.12
C HIS A 144 19.32 -22.21 -11.32
N THR A 145 18.88 -23.39 -11.77
CA THR A 145 19.41 -23.98 -12.99
C THR A 145 19.08 -23.15 -14.23
N SER A 146 17.94 -22.45 -14.26
CA SER A 146 17.61 -21.53 -15.36
C SER A 146 18.60 -20.35 -15.45
N ALA A 147 19.04 -19.80 -14.31
CA ALA A 147 20.11 -18.80 -14.27
C ALA A 147 21.41 -19.33 -14.89
N HIS A 148 21.87 -20.53 -14.49
CA HIS A 148 23.09 -21.11 -15.05
C HIS A 148 22.97 -21.42 -16.55
N VAL A 149 21.82 -21.94 -16.99
CA VAL A 149 21.56 -22.19 -18.42
C VAL A 149 21.54 -20.87 -19.20
N MET A 150 21.02 -19.79 -18.62
CA MET A 150 21.10 -18.45 -19.21
C MET A 150 22.55 -17.97 -19.32
N ALA A 151 23.36 -18.13 -18.27
CA ALA A 151 24.77 -17.73 -18.29
C ALA A 151 25.57 -18.49 -19.36
N MET A 152 25.39 -19.82 -19.44
CA MET A 152 25.97 -20.66 -20.48
C MET A 152 25.53 -20.22 -21.89
N ALA A 153 24.25 -19.87 -22.06
CA ALA A 153 23.74 -19.38 -23.35
C ALA A 153 24.35 -18.03 -23.74
N VAL A 154 24.49 -17.11 -22.79
CA VAL A 154 25.10 -15.79 -23.02
C VAL A 154 26.57 -15.93 -23.41
N GLN A 155 27.37 -16.70 -22.67
CA GLN A 155 28.79 -16.89 -23.01
C GLN A 155 28.99 -17.56 -24.38
N LYS A 156 28.05 -18.41 -24.82
CA LYS A 156 28.08 -19.00 -26.17
C LYS A 156 27.74 -18.01 -27.27
N LEU A 157 26.80 -17.09 -27.03
CA LEU A 157 26.36 -16.10 -28.02
C LEU A 157 27.27 -14.86 -28.05
N PHE A 158 27.89 -14.53 -26.92
CA PHE A 158 28.74 -13.35 -26.72
C PHE A 158 30.10 -13.80 -26.14
N PRO A 159 31.00 -14.35 -26.98
CA PRO A 159 32.29 -14.85 -26.53
C PRO A 159 33.11 -13.77 -25.82
N GLY A 160 33.77 -14.14 -24.71
CA GLY A 160 34.54 -13.21 -23.88
C GLY A 160 33.72 -12.47 -22.82
N THR A 161 32.42 -12.75 -22.71
CA THR A 161 31.59 -12.31 -21.57
C THR A 161 32.01 -13.04 -20.29
N GLN A 162 32.26 -12.29 -19.22
CA GLN A 162 32.51 -12.84 -17.89
C GLN A 162 31.20 -12.92 -17.11
N VAL A 163 31.06 -14.00 -16.33
CA VAL A 163 29.86 -14.26 -15.53
C VAL A 163 30.16 -14.04 -14.06
N THR A 164 29.24 -13.38 -13.36
CA THR A 164 29.47 -12.97 -11.97
C THR A 164 28.51 -13.64 -11.01
N ILE A 165 27.43 -12.98 -10.59
CA ILE A 165 26.46 -13.48 -9.62
C ILE A 165 25.11 -13.70 -10.29
N GLY A 166 24.52 -14.89 -10.09
CA GLY A 166 23.23 -15.26 -10.69
C GLY A 166 22.27 -16.01 -9.76
N PRO A 167 21.70 -15.35 -8.75
CA PRO A 167 20.84 -15.99 -7.78
C PRO A 167 19.41 -16.15 -8.33
N TRP A 168 18.67 -17.09 -7.74
CA TRP A 168 17.22 -17.02 -7.81
C TRP A 168 16.71 -15.86 -6.95
N ILE A 169 15.55 -15.33 -7.33
CA ILE A 169 14.79 -14.31 -6.59
C ILE A 169 13.36 -14.81 -6.38
N GLU A 170 12.57 -14.11 -5.58
CA GLU A 170 11.21 -14.54 -5.17
C GLU A 170 10.32 -15.00 -6.34
N LYS A 171 10.44 -14.36 -7.50
CA LYS A 171 9.60 -14.61 -8.68
C LYS A 171 10.38 -15.03 -9.93
N GLY A 172 11.66 -15.37 -9.79
CA GLY A 172 12.51 -15.64 -10.95
C GLY A 172 13.98 -15.80 -10.61
N PHE A 173 14.84 -15.24 -11.45
CA PHE A 173 16.28 -15.23 -11.30
C PHE A 173 16.88 -14.05 -12.07
N TYR A 174 18.14 -13.74 -11.81
CA TYR A 174 18.91 -12.87 -12.69
C TYR A 174 20.33 -13.40 -12.84
N TYR A 175 21.10 -12.81 -13.75
CA TYR A 175 22.55 -12.99 -13.80
C TYR A 175 23.22 -11.71 -14.26
N ASP A 176 24.33 -11.37 -13.60
CA ASP A 176 25.16 -10.21 -13.91
C ASP A 176 26.34 -10.60 -14.82
N PHE A 177 26.50 -9.86 -15.92
CA PHE A 177 27.49 -10.08 -16.96
C PHE A 177 28.41 -8.88 -17.11
N ASP A 178 29.72 -9.12 -17.22
CA ASP A 178 30.67 -8.14 -17.72
C ASP A 178 30.98 -8.47 -19.18
N THR A 179 30.57 -7.58 -20.08
CA THR A 179 30.68 -7.78 -21.52
C THR A 179 31.12 -6.50 -22.20
N LYS A 180 31.97 -6.66 -23.21
CA LYS A 180 32.40 -5.55 -24.08
C LYS A 180 31.28 -5.14 -25.04
N GLU A 181 30.47 -6.09 -25.47
CA GLU A 181 29.34 -5.86 -26.37
C GLU A 181 28.05 -5.74 -25.56
N PRO A 182 27.37 -4.58 -25.58
CA PRO A 182 26.15 -4.41 -24.81
C PRO A 182 25.04 -5.39 -25.24
N ILE A 183 24.55 -6.17 -24.30
CA ILE A 183 23.36 -7.00 -24.45
C ILE A 183 22.14 -6.09 -24.34
N THR A 184 21.20 -6.24 -25.26
CA THR A 184 19.98 -5.43 -25.29
C THR A 184 18.73 -6.30 -25.20
N ASP A 185 17.57 -5.70 -24.92
CA ASP A 185 16.28 -6.42 -24.91
C ASP A 185 15.99 -7.16 -26.23
N LYS A 186 16.56 -6.70 -27.34
CA LYS A 186 16.43 -7.37 -28.66
C LYS A 186 17.14 -8.73 -28.71
N ASP A 187 18.16 -8.92 -27.89
CA ASP A 187 18.96 -10.14 -27.85
C ASP A 187 18.34 -11.22 -26.95
N LEU A 188 17.41 -10.85 -26.05
CA LEU A 188 16.71 -11.79 -25.16
C LEU A 188 16.04 -12.94 -25.94
N LYS A 189 15.46 -12.65 -27.12
CA LYS A 189 14.88 -13.70 -27.98
C LYS A 189 15.93 -14.70 -28.48
N LYS A 190 17.14 -14.25 -28.80
CA LYS A 190 18.24 -15.12 -29.24
C LYS A 190 18.78 -15.94 -28.07
N ILE A 191 18.97 -15.31 -26.91
CA ILE A 191 19.42 -15.96 -25.68
C ILE A 191 18.42 -17.05 -25.27
N LYS A 192 17.12 -16.73 -25.24
CA LYS A 192 16.06 -17.71 -24.93
C LYS A 192 16.06 -18.91 -25.89
N LYS A 193 16.27 -18.67 -27.19
CA LYS A 193 16.38 -19.75 -28.17
C LYS A 193 17.59 -20.65 -27.91
N GLU A 194 18.72 -20.07 -27.52
CA GLU A 194 19.92 -20.84 -27.17
C GLU A 194 19.74 -21.60 -25.85
N MET A 195 19.08 -21.02 -24.84
CA MET A 195 18.68 -21.73 -23.62
C MET A 195 17.83 -22.96 -23.96
N ALA A 196 16.83 -22.82 -24.84
CA ALA A 196 16.00 -23.94 -25.29
C ALA A 196 16.84 -25.04 -25.97
N ARG A 197 17.87 -24.67 -26.74
CA ARG A 197 18.81 -25.62 -27.36
C ARG A 197 19.68 -26.34 -26.33
N ILE A 198 20.09 -25.67 -25.26
CA ILE A 198 20.85 -26.29 -24.15
C ILE A 198 19.95 -27.24 -23.34
N ILE A 199 18.70 -26.86 -23.10
CA ILE A 199 17.70 -27.68 -22.40
C ILE A 199 17.38 -28.96 -23.19
N SER A 200 17.20 -28.85 -24.52
CA SER A 200 16.87 -30.01 -25.36
C SER A 200 17.98 -31.07 -25.41
N LYS A 201 19.23 -30.69 -25.13
CA LYS A 201 20.37 -31.62 -25.01
C LYS A 201 20.37 -32.47 -23.75
N LYS A 202 19.55 -32.13 -22.74
CA LYS A 202 19.46 -32.84 -21.46
C LYS A 202 20.82 -33.07 -20.79
N LEU A 203 21.65 -32.02 -20.75
CA LEU A 203 23.00 -32.10 -20.20
C LEU A 203 22.94 -32.40 -18.69
N PRO A 204 23.76 -33.32 -18.16
CA PRO A 204 23.79 -33.65 -16.74
C PRO A 204 24.35 -32.47 -15.93
N LEU A 205 23.79 -32.25 -14.73
CA LEU A 205 24.34 -31.34 -13.74
C LEU A 205 25.06 -32.14 -12.67
N THR A 206 26.37 -31.95 -12.54
CA THR A 206 27.18 -32.68 -11.56
C THR A 206 27.80 -31.73 -10.55
N ARG A 207 27.60 -32.04 -9.27
CA ARG A 207 28.21 -31.32 -8.14
C ARG A 207 29.58 -31.93 -7.86
N GLU A 208 30.62 -31.11 -7.85
CA GLU A 208 31.98 -31.48 -7.51
C GLU A 208 32.41 -30.67 -6.28
N GLU A 209 32.96 -31.36 -5.27
CA GLU A 209 33.62 -30.72 -4.14
C GLU A 209 35.13 -30.65 -4.44
N VAL A 210 35.69 -29.46 -4.39
CA VAL A 210 37.09 -29.18 -4.67
C VAL A 210 37.72 -28.40 -3.52
N THR A 211 39.04 -28.45 -3.41
CA THR A 211 39.77 -27.56 -2.51
C THR A 211 39.77 -26.14 -3.05
N ARG A 212 39.95 -25.15 -2.18
CA ARG A 212 40.08 -23.75 -2.56
C ARG A 212 41.20 -23.50 -3.56
N GLU A 213 42.33 -24.18 -3.40
CA GLU A 213 43.48 -24.08 -4.31
C GLU A 213 43.12 -24.58 -5.70
N GLU A 214 42.41 -25.71 -5.79
CA GLU A 214 41.97 -26.27 -7.07
C GLU A 214 40.90 -25.38 -7.72
N ALA A 215 39.95 -24.86 -6.95
CA ALA A 215 38.98 -23.88 -7.44
C ALA A 215 39.69 -22.63 -8.00
N ARG A 216 40.65 -22.07 -7.25
CA ARG A 216 41.44 -20.90 -7.69
C ARG A 216 42.16 -21.18 -9.00
N ARG A 217 42.87 -22.31 -9.10
CA ARG A 217 43.58 -22.72 -10.33
C ARG A 217 42.64 -22.76 -11.54
N ARG A 218 41.48 -23.43 -11.41
CA ARG A 218 40.50 -23.52 -12.50
C ARG A 218 39.93 -22.17 -12.90
N ILE A 219 39.69 -21.27 -11.95
CA ILE A 219 39.18 -19.91 -12.23
C ILE A 219 40.24 -19.09 -12.98
N GLU A 220 41.51 -19.17 -12.57
CA GLU A 220 42.62 -18.47 -13.22
C GLU A 220 42.83 -18.95 -14.67
N GLU A 221 42.65 -20.25 -14.92
CA GLU A 221 42.72 -20.84 -16.27
C GLU A 221 41.67 -20.28 -17.24
N ILE A 222 40.46 -20.02 -16.75
CA ILE A 222 39.37 -19.44 -17.56
C ILE A 222 39.31 -17.91 -17.50
N GLN A 223 40.22 -17.26 -16.78
CA GLN A 223 40.35 -15.81 -16.67
C GLN A 223 39.06 -15.10 -16.21
N GLU A 224 38.39 -15.63 -15.19
CA GLU A 224 37.16 -15.07 -14.59
C GLU A 224 37.48 -14.38 -13.24
N PRO A 225 37.97 -13.12 -13.22
CA PRO A 225 38.43 -12.44 -12.00
C PRO A 225 37.33 -12.25 -10.95
N TYR A 226 36.07 -12.08 -11.38
CA TYR A 226 34.95 -11.98 -10.45
C TYR A 226 34.76 -13.24 -9.61
N LYS A 227 34.95 -14.43 -10.21
CA LYS A 227 34.87 -15.70 -9.47
C LYS A 227 35.97 -15.83 -8.43
N LEU A 228 37.16 -15.24 -8.66
CA LEU A 228 38.23 -15.19 -7.64
C LEU A 228 37.78 -14.36 -6.43
N GLU A 229 37.19 -13.18 -6.66
CA GLU A 229 36.65 -12.36 -5.57
C GLU A 229 35.50 -13.04 -4.83
N ILE A 230 34.67 -13.83 -5.51
CA ILE A 230 33.61 -14.63 -4.87
C ILE A 230 34.25 -15.73 -4.03
N LEU A 231 35.22 -16.47 -4.56
CA LEU A 231 35.94 -17.54 -3.87
C LEU A 231 36.60 -17.02 -2.58
N ASP A 232 37.24 -15.85 -2.63
CA ASP A 232 37.85 -15.20 -1.47
C ASP A 232 36.82 -14.86 -0.38
N GLY A 233 35.57 -14.60 -0.77
CA GLY A 233 34.47 -14.33 0.15
C GLY A 233 33.86 -15.56 0.82
N ILE A 234 34.07 -16.77 0.26
CA ILE A 234 33.58 -18.01 0.85
C ILE A 234 34.44 -18.34 2.07
N LYS A 235 33.82 -18.55 3.25
CA LYS A 235 34.52 -18.87 4.51
C LYS A 235 34.45 -20.35 4.89
N THR A 236 33.62 -21.12 4.20
CA THR A 236 33.33 -22.52 4.48
C THR A 236 33.99 -23.43 3.45
N GLU A 237 34.49 -24.58 3.89
CA GLU A 237 34.98 -25.67 3.03
C GLU A 237 34.04 -26.88 3.15
N PRO A 238 33.94 -27.74 2.12
CA PRO A 238 34.62 -27.67 0.83
C PRO A 238 33.99 -26.64 -0.14
N ILE A 239 34.77 -26.18 -1.11
CA ILE A 239 34.25 -25.36 -2.22
C ILE A 239 33.50 -26.25 -3.20
N THR A 240 32.32 -25.80 -3.63
CA THR A 240 31.47 -26.55 -4.55
C THR A 240 31.44 -25.91 -5.93
N ILE A 241 31.57 -26.76 -6.95
CA ILE A 241 31.43 -26.41 -8.36
C ILE A 241 30.28 -27.23 -8.96
N TYR A 242 29.43 -26.59 -9.75
CA TYR A 242 28.43 -27.29 -10.56
C TYR A 242 28.81 -27.24 -12.03
N LYS A 243 28.94 -28.42 -12.63
CA LYS A 243 29.17 -28.59 -14.08
C LYS A 243 27.86 -28.82 -14.80
N ILE A 244 27.68 -28.18 -15.97
CA ILE A 244 26.57 -28.43 -16.90
C ILE A 244 27.14 -29.09 -18.15
N GLY A 245 26.98 -30.41 -18.26
CA GLY A 245 27.72 -31.20 -19.23
C GLY A 245 29.23 -31.11 -19.00
N GLU A 246 30.00 -31.19 -20.07
CA GLU A 246 31.48 -31.14 -20.01
C GLU A 246 32.03 -29.73 -20.26
N ASP A 247 31.26 -28.88 -20.94
CA ASP A 247 31.76 -27.63 -21.52
C ASP A 247 31.65 -26.40 -20.60
N TRP A 248 30.90 -26.49 -19.49
CA TRP A 248 30.58 -25.32 -18.68
C TRP A 248 30.46 -25.66 -17.20
N TRP A 249 30.93 -24.76 -16.34
CA TRP A 249 30.82 -24.90 -14.89
C TRP A 249 30.75 -23.56 -14.18
N ASP A 250 30.20 -23.57 -12.97
CA ASP A 250 30.17 -22.39 -12.10
C ASP A 250 30.39 -22.70 -10.61
N LEU A 251 30.90 -21.70 -9.90
CA LEU A 251 31.13 -21.73 -8.47
C LEU A 251 29.81 -21.49 -7.74
N CYS A 252 29.21 -22.57 -7.25
CA CYS A 252 27.84 -22.54 -6.79
C CYS A 252 27.57 -23.61 -5.73
N ALA A 253 26.76 -23.27 -4.72
CA ALA A 253 26.36 -24.19 -3.66
C ALA A 253 25.14 -25.06 -4.03
N GLY A 254 24.42 -24.70 -5.10
CA GLY A 254 23.14 -25.30 -5.46
C GLY A 254 21.97 -24.74 -4.62
N PRO A 255 20.81 -25.43 -4.61
CA PRO A 255 20.56 -26.69 -5.28
C PRO A 255 20.23 -26.51 -6.78
N HIS A 256 20.32 -27.60 -7.54
CA HIS A 256 20.02 -27.64 -8.97
C HIS A 256 19.20 -28.87 -9.34
N VAL A 257 18.57 -28.85 -10.51
CA VAL A 257 17.99 -30.05 -11.14
C VAL A 257 19.08 -31.02 -11.60
N GLU A 258 18.75 -32.30 -11.83
CA GLU A 258 19.73 -33.35 -12.16
C GLU A 258 20.27 -33.23 -13.60
N HIS A 259 19.44 -32.74 -14.52
CA HIS A 259 19.83 -32.48 -15.91
C HIS A 259 19.03 -31.33 -16.51
N THR A 260 19.58 -30.62 -17.49
CA THR A 260 18.93 -29.42 -18.08
C THR A 260 17.56 -29.72 -18.67
N GLY A 261 17.32 -30.95 -19.11
CA GLY A 261 16.02 -31.40 -19.62
C GLY A 261 14.87 -31.46 -18.61
N GLN A 262 15.14 -31.35 -17.30
CA GLN A 262 14.09 -31.21 -16.28
C GLN A 262 13.53 -29.78 -16.22
N LEU A 263 14.19 -28.81 -16.88
CA LEU A 263 13.67 -27.46 -16.98
C LEU A 263 12.45 -27.41 -17.91
N PRO A 264 11.30 -26.88 -17.45
CA PRO A 264 10.13 -26.69 -18.28
C PRO A 264 10.35 -25.49 -19.22
N VAL A 265 10.94 -25.74 -20.40
CA VAL A 265 11.36 -24.70 -21.36
C VAL A 265 10.26 -23.69 -21.72
N LYS A 266 9.00 -24.14 -21.75
CA LYS A 266 7.84 -23.28 -22.05
C LYS A 266 7.35 -22.45 -20.87
N ALA A 267 7.83 -22.75 -19.66
CA ALA A 267 7.54 -22.04 -18.42
C ALA A 267 8.71 -21.13 -17.99
N ILE A 268 9.66 -20.85 -18.90
CA ILE A 268 10.78 -19.93 -18.69
C ILE A 268 10.62 -18.72 -19.64
N GLU A 269 10.80 -17.51 -19.11
CA GLU A 269 10.77 -16.27 -19.87
C GLU A 269 11.92 -15.34 -19.44
N LEU A 270 12.51 -14.63 -20.39
CA LEU A 270 13.46 -13.55 -20.08
C LEU A 270 12.72 -12.22 -20.12
N GLU A 271 12.95 -11.37 -19.13
CA GLU A 271 12.13 -10.18 -18.89
C GLU A 271 12.78 -8.91 -19.41
N THR A 272 13.91 -8.51 -18.82
CA THR A 272 14.55 -7.22 -19.10
C THR A 272 16.06 -7.29 -18.94
N VAL A 273 16.78 -6.40 -19.62
CA VAL A 273 18.20 -6.09 -19.34
C VAL A 273 18.31 -4.79 -18.55
N ALA A 274 19.05 -4.80 -17.45
CA ALA A 274 19.29 -3.64 -16.59
C ALA A 274 20.78 -3.42 -16.32
N GLY A 275 21.17 -2.22 -15.90
CA GLY A 275 22.51 -1.97 -15.38
C GLY A 275 22.61 -2.39 -13.91
N ALA A 276 23.74 -2.97 -13.54
CA ALA A 276 24.12 -3.25 -12.16
C ALA A 276 25.55 -2.77 -11.90
N TYR A 277 25.94 -2.69 -10.63
CA TYR A 277 27.32 -2.45 -10.24
C TYR A 277 27.83 -3.62 -9.44
N TRP A 278 29.10 -3.97 -9.61
CA TRP A 278 29.69 -5.08 -8.88
C TRP A 278 29.60 -4.86 -7.36
N ARG A 279 29.01 -5.84 -6.65
CA ARG A 279 28.64 -5.76 -5.21
C ARG A 279 27.74 -4.58 -4.82
N GLY A 280 27.06 -3.96 -5.79
CA GLY A 280 26.20 -2.79 -5.56
C GLY A 280 26.96 -1.49 -5.25
N ASP A 281 28.28 -1.45 -5.50
CA ASP A 281 29.10 -0.25 -5.31
C ASP A 281 29.23 0.52 -6.62
N GLU A 282 28.62 1.71 -6.68
CA GLU A 282 28.59 2.59 -7.84
C GLU A 282 29.98 3.02 -8.33
N ASN A 283 31.02 2.88 -7.51
CA ASN A 283 32.41 3.17 -7.89
C ASN A 283 33.13 1.99 -8.55
N ARG A 284 32.49 0.81 -8.62
CA ARG A 284 33.06 -0.41 -9.22
C ARG A 284 32.55 -0.62 -10.65
N GLN A 285 33.04 -1.68 -11.29
CA GLN A 285 32.70 -2.02 -12.66
C GLN A 285 31.18 -2.12 -12.85
N GLN A 286 30.68 -1.47 -13.90
CA GLN A 286 29.29 -1.57 -14.32
C GLN A 286 29.09 -2.89 -15.06
N LEU A 287 28.05 -3.62 -14.66
CA LEU A 287 27.64 -4.92 -15.18
C LEU A 287 26.28 -4.80 -15.86
N GLN A 288 25.96 -5.78 -16.71
CA GLN A 288 24.64 -5.93 -17.30
C GLN A 288 23.91 -7.10 -16.66
N ARG A 289 22.77 -6.80 -16.05
CA ARG A 289 21.89 -7.77 -15.41
C ARG A 289 20.81 -8.20 -16.38
N ILE A 290 20.67 -9.50 -16.62
CA ILE A 290 19.51 -10.05 -17.32
C ILE A 290 18.57 -10.67 -16.29
N TYR A 291 17.32 -10.22 -16.28
CA TYR A 291 16.25 -10.81 -15.47
C TYR A 291 15.49 -11.88 -16.25
N GLY A 292 15.10 -12.95 -15.56
CA GLY A 292 14.23 -13.98 -16.09
C GLY A 292 13.32 -14.57 -15.02
N THR A 293 12.26 -15.23 -15.45
CA THR A 293 11.35 -15.98 -14.59
C THR A 293 11.29 -17.43 -15.03
N ALA A 294 11.12 -18.34 -14.07
CA ALA A 294 10.88 -19.75 -14.32
C ALA A 294 9.83 -20.30 -13.35
N TRP A 295 8.97 -21.17 -13.86
CA TRP A 295 7.85 -21.80 -13.16
C TRP A 295 7.84 -23.31 -13.43
N GLU A 296 7.09 -24.09 -12.65
CA GLU A 296 7.03 -25.54 -12.81
C GLU A 296 6.23 -25.95 -14.05
N ASN A 297 5.29 -25.10 -14.50
CA ASN A 297 4.44 -25.38 -15.65
C ASN A 297 3.97 -24.10 -16.38
N GLU A 298 3.43 -24.28 -17.59
CA GLU A 298 2.97 -23.19 -18.47
C GLU A 298 1.81 -22.37 -17.86
N ALA A 299 0.93 -23.01 -17.08
CA ALA A 299 -0.20 -22.34 -16.45
C ALA A 299 0.28 -21.33 -15.38
N GLN A 300 1.26 -21.70 -14.57
CA GLN A 300 1.90 -20.80 -13.60
C GLN A 300 2.61 -19.62 -14.30
N LEU A 301 3.35 -19.86 -15.40
CA LEU A 301 3.95 -18.75 -16.16
C LEU A 301 2.88 -17.81 -16.74
N ALA A 302 1.81 -18.36 -17.32
CA ALA A 302 0.72 -17.57 -17.88
C ALA A 302 0.02 -16.72 -16.81
N GLU A 303 -0.18 -17.28 -15.62
CA GLU A 303 -0.73 -16.56 -14.48
C GLU A 303 0.22 -15.47 -13.97
N TYR A 304 1.53 -15.73 -13.88
CA TYR A 304 2.53 -14.72 -13.54
C TYR A 304 2.52 -13.55 -14.54
N VAL A 305 2.58 -13.84 -15.83
CA VAL A 305 2.54 -12.82 -16.89
C VAL A 305 1.24 -12.00 -16.80
N TYR A 306 0.11 -12.67 -16.57
CA TYR A 306 -1.17 -12.00 -16.36
C TYR A 306 -1.14 -11.06 -15.14
N ARG A 307 -0.66 -11.53 -13.97
CA ARG A 307 -0.54 -10.70 -12.76
C ARG A 307 0.40 -9.52 -12.95
N THR A 308 1.51 -9.71 -13.65
CA THR A 308 2.47 -8.64 -13.96
C THR A 308 1.86 -7.58 -14.86
N GLU A 309 1.12 -7.97 -15.90
CA GLU A 309 0.43 -6.99 -16.77
C GLU A 309 -0.69 -6.27 -16.01
N GLN A 310 -1.46 -6.99 -15.17
CA GLN A 310 -2.46 -6.35 -14.30
C GLN A 310 -1.81 -5.37 -13.32
N ALA A 311 -0.69 -5.73 -12.69
CA ALA A 311 0.05 -4.83 -11.80
C ALA A 311 0.50 -3.56 -12.52
N ARG A 312 0.99 -3.68 -13.77
CA ARG A 312 1.40 -2.53 -14.59
C ARG A 312 0.24 -1.60 -14.93
N LEU A 313 -0.94 -2.15 -15.23
CA LEU A 313 -2.16 -1.38 -15.49
C LEU A 313 -2.71 -0.70 -14.22
N ARG A 314 -2.39 -1.25 -13.05
CA ARG A 314 -2.84 -0.80 -11.74
C ARG A 314 -1.85 0.11 -11.03
N ASP A 315 -0.69 0.38 -11.63
CA ASP A 315 0.37 1.20 -11.02
C ASP A 315 -0.18 2.56 -10.58
N HIS A 316 -0.15 2.81 -9.27
CA HIS A 316 -0.71 4.02 -8.67
C HIS A 316 -0.03 5.30 -9.13
N ARG A 317 1.21 5.25 -9.63
CA ARG A 317 1.95 6.42 -10.16
C ARG A 317 1.37 6.83 -11.51
N LYS A 318 1.10 5.85 -12.37
CA LYS A 318 0.45 6.07 -13.67
C LYS A 318 -0.99 6.54 -13.47
N LEU A 319 -1.78 5.78 -12.71
CA LEU A 319 -3.18 6.12 -12.45
C LEU A 319 -3.32 7.42 -11.66
N GLY A 320 -2.41 7.69 -10.71
CA GLY A 320 -2.38 8.93 -9.94
C GLY A 320 -2.22 10.18 -10.83
N GLN A 321 -1.42 10.09 -11.89
CA GLN A 321 -1.28 11.16 -12.88
C GLN A 321 -2.50 11.24 -13.82
N GLU A 322 -2.92 10.11 -14.39
CA GLU A 322 -4.07 10.04 -15.31
C GLU A 322 -5.36 10.59 -14.67
N LEU A 323 -5.59 10.23 -13.40
CA LEU A 323 -6.76 10.65 -12.62
C LEU A 323 -6.54 11.96 -11.85
N LYS A 324 -5.35 12.57 -11.94
CA LYS A 324 -4.98 13.84 -11.26
C LYS A 324 -5.21 13.79 -9.75
N LEU A 325 -4.72 12.74 -9.11
CA LEU A 325 -4.86 12.50 -7.67
C LEU A 325 -3.73 13.14 -6.87
N PHE A 326 -2.50 13.02 -7.35
CA PHE A 326 -1.32 13.57 -6.69
C PHE A 326 -0.16 13.79 -7.67
N SER A 327 0.85 14.52 -7.23
CA SER A 327 2.16 14.56 -7.88
C SER A 327 3.30 14.51 -6.85
N ILE A 328 4.48 14.11 -7.30
CA ILE A 328 5.74 14.23 -6.58
C ILE A 328 6.65 15.03 -7.51
N GLN A 329 7.14 16.18 -7.06
CA GLN A 329 7.89 17.13 -7.89
C GLN A 329 9.35 17.12 -7.46
N ASP A 330 10.24 16.72 -8.37
CA ASP A 330 11.66 16.55 -8.07
C ASP A 330 12.32 17.85 -7.59
N GLU A 331 11.90 18.99 -8.14
CA GLU A 331 12.41 20.32 -7.77
C GLU A 331 12.09 20.71 -6.32
N THR A 332 11.01 20.16 -5.75
CA THR A 332 10.56 20.49 -4.38
C THR A 332 11.11 19.55 -3.32
N GLY A 333 11.73 18.44 -3.74
CA GLY A 333 12.23 17.39 -2.87
C GLY A 333 11.50 16.07 -3.11
N SER A 334 12.29 15.04 -3.45
CA SER A 334 11.78 13.71 -3.71
C SER A 334 11.14 13.07 -2.47
N GLY A 335 10.08 12.28 -2.67
CA GLY A 335 9.36 11.60 -1.60
C GLY A 335 8.41 12.52 -0.80
N LEU A 336 8.07 13.69 -1.34
CA LEU A 336 7.07 14.61 -0.77
C LEU A 336 5.85 14.67 -1.69
N VAL A 337 4.69 14.28 -1.18
CA VAL A 337 3.47 14.10 -1.97
C VAL A 337 2.63 15.38 -1.99
N PHE A 338 2.32 15.86 -3.19
CA PHE A 338 1.38 16.97 -3.43
C PHE A 338 0.01 16.39 -3.76
N TRP A 339 -0.92 16.47 -2.82
CA TRP A 339 -2.29 16.00 -3.02
C TRP A 339 -3.08 17.02 -3.86
N HIS A 340 -3.59 16.57 -5.01
CA HIS A 340 -4.43 17.39 -5.89
C HIS A 340 -5.89 17.35 -5.40
N PRO A 341 -6.79 18.24 -5.85
CA PRO A 341 -8.16 18.30 -5.31
C PRO A 341 -8.90 16.96 -5.27
N LYS A 342 -8.77 16.11 -6.31
CA LYS A 342 -9.40 14.79 -6.33
C LYS A 342 -8.75 13.83 -5.32
N GLY A 343 -7.43 13.78 -5.23
CA GLY A 343 -6.74 12.93 -4.25
C GLY A 343 -6.96 13.40 -2.82
N ALA A 344 -6.91 14.71 -2.58
CA ALA A 344 -7.20 15.32 -1.29
C ALA A 344 -8.64 15.02 -0.82
N MET A 345 -9.62 14.98 -1.74
CA MET A 345 -10.99 14.57 -1.42
C MET A 345 -11.06 13.12 -0.95
N ILE A 346 -10.47 12.18 -1.69
CA ILE A 346 -10.42 10.76 -1.28
C ILE A 346 -9.74 10.63 0.08
N ARG A 347 -8.60 11.32 0.27
CA ARG A 347 -7.86 11.33 1.53
C ARG A 347 -8.75 11.84 2.67
N SER A 348 -9.45 12.95 2.47
CA SER A 348 -10.39 13.51 3.46
C SER A 348 -11.49 12.51 3.83
N ILE A 349 -12.07 11.79 2.86
CA ILE A 349 -13.09 10.76 3.11
C ILE A 349 -12.52 9.63 3.98
N ILE A 350 -11.30 9.16 3.68
CA ILE A 350 -10.61 8.13 4.48
C ILE A 350 -10.34 8.63 5.90
N GLU A 351 -9.81 9.84 6.05
CA GLU A 351 -9.52 10.45 7.35
C GLU A 351 -10.79 10.65 8.20
N GLN A 352 -11.89 11.08 7.58
CA GLN A 352 -13.18 11.24 8.25
C GLN A 352 -13.73 9.88 8.71
N TYR A 353 -13.69 8.86 7.86
CA TYR A 353 -14.11 7.52 8.22
C TYR A 353 -13.27 6.98 9.39
N TRP A 354 -11.96 7.16 9.33
CA TRP A 354 -11.04 6.80 10.42
C TRP A 354 -11.45 7.48 11.73
N LYS A 355 -11.59 8.82 11.74
CA LYS A 355 -11.98 9.57 12.95
C LYS A 355 -13.29 9.06 13.53
N GLN A 356 -14.30 8.83 12.69
CA GLN A 356 -15.59 8.32 13.12
C GLN A 356 -15.50 6.92 13.75
N GLN A 357 -14.72 6.00 13.16
CA GLN A 357 -14.54 4.67 13.73
C GLN A 357 -13.79 4.72 15.07
N HIS A 358 -12.78 5.59 15.19
CA HIS A 358 -11.98 5.71 16.41
C HIS A 358 -12.81 6.28 17.56
N LEU A 359 -13.54 7.37 17.33
CA LEU A 359 -14.41 7.98 18.33
C LEU A 359 -15.49 7.00 18.82
N ARG A 360 -16.08 6.20 17.92
CA ARG A 360 -17.07 5.16 18.28
C ARG A 360 -16.48 4.03 19.13
N ASN A 361 -15.17 3.79 19.03
CA ASN A 361 -14.45 2.76 19.78
C ASN A 361 -13.70 3.34 20.99
N GLY A 362 -14.13 4.51 21.49
CA GLY A 362 -13.63 5.09 22.73
C GLY A 362 -12.22 5.65 22.65
N TYR A 363 -11.74 6.02 21.45
CA TYR A 363 -10.52 6.78 21.29
C TYR A 363 -10.79 8.27 21.36
N GLU A 364 -9.88 9.01 21.98
CA GLU A 364 -9.84 10.47 21.95
C GLU A 364 -8.78 10.93 20.95
N LEU A 365 -9.05 12.05 20.26
CA LEU A 365 -8.17 12.57 19.22
C LEU A 365 -7.14 13.54 19.81
N LEU A 366 -5.89 13.37 19.42
CA LEU A 366 -4.79 14.30 19.72
C LEU A 366 -4.29 14.99 18.44
N SER A 367 -3.49 16.04 18.64
CA SER A 367 -2.69 16.69 17.60
C SER A 367 -1.39 17.17 18.22
N THR A 368 -0.25 16.76 17.67
CA THR A 368 1.07 17.05 18.26
C THR A 368 2.00 17.76 17.27
N PRO A 369 2.95 18.60 17.76
CA PRO A 369 3.88 19.32 16.89
C PRO A 369 4.71 18.40 15.98
N HIS A 370 5.15 18.93 14.83
CA HIS A 370 6.02 18.22 13.88
C HIS A 370 7.51 18.22 14.28
N VAL A 371 7.88 19.09 15.22
CA VAL A 371 9.26 19.31 15.63
C VAL A 371 9.32 19.32 17.16
N ALA A 372 10.33 18.69 17.75
CA ALA A 372 10.59 18.71 19.18
C ALA A 372 12.09 18.84 19.47
N LYS A 373 12.43 19.24 20.71
CA LYS A 373 13.82 19.26 21.18
C LYS A 373 14.46 17.89 21.04
N LEU A 374 15.76 17.87 20.72
CA LEU A 374 16.53 16.65 20.54
C LEU A 374 16.48 15.74 21.77
N GLU A 375 16.44 16.31 22.98
CA GLU A 375 16.39 15.56 24.24
C GLU A 375 15.16 14.66 24.38
N LEU A 376 14.04 15.01 23.75
CA LEU A 376 12.86 14.12 23.71
C LEU A 376 13.19 12.80 23.02
N TRP A 377 13.94 12.86 21.92
CA TRP A 377 14.32 11.70 21.09
C TRP A 377 15.47 10.89 21.70
N LYS A 378 16.34 11.53 22.48
CA LYS A 378 17.36 10.84 23.29
C LYS A 378 16.71 10.08 24.44
N THR A 379 15.80 10.74 25.16
CA THR A 379 15.04 10.11 26.26
C THR A 379 14.31 8.86 25.75
N SER A 380 13.62 8.98 24.61
CA SER A 380 12.92 7.85 23.99
C SER A 380 13.84 6.79 23.38
N GLY A 381 15.13 7.05 23.23
CA GLY A 381 16.11 6.17 22.57
C GLY A 381 16.05 6.18 21.04
N HIS A 382 15.11 6.91 20.43
CA HIS A 382 15.00 6.98 18.97
C HIS A 382 16.23 7.63 18.34
N PHE A 383 16.85 8.59 19.03
CA PHE A 383 18.10 9.18 18.53
C PHE A 383 19.28 8.19 18.53
N ASP A 384 19.27 7.15 19.36
CA ASP A 384 20.36 6.18 19.42
C ASP A 384 20.16 5.07 18.38
N PHE A 385 18.94 4.57 18.24
CA PHE A 385 18.61 3.43 17.37
C PHE A 385 18.13 3.82 15.97
N TYR A 386 17.64 5.04 15.77
CA TYR A 386 16.95 5.46 14.53
C TYR A 386 17.59 6.66 13.83
N LYS A 387 18.75 7.14 14.33
CA LYS A 387 19.44 8.35 13.84
C LYS A 387 19.61 8.40 12.33
N GLU A 388 20.02 7.29 11.73
CA GLU A 388 20.34 7.19 10.31
C GLU A 388 19.11 7.42 9.41
N ASN A 389 17.91 7.22 9.96
CA ASN A 389 16.63 7.42 9.28
C ASN A 389 15.92 8.71 9.74
N MET A 390 16.60 9.59 10.47
CA MET A 390 16.08 10.89 10.90
C MET A 390 16.68 11.99 10.02
N PHE A 391 15.88 13.02 9.72
CA PHE A 391 16.42 14.23 9.09
C PHE A 391 17.45 14.90 10.01
N ASP A 392 18.36 15.67 9.41
CA ASP A 392 19.33 16.44 10.18
C ASP A 392 18.66 17.42 11.14
N GLN A 393 19.36 17.67 12.25
CA GLN A 393 18.90 18.54 13.32
C GLN A 393 18.91 20.01 12.88
N MET A 394 17.88 20.75 13.27
CA MET A 394 17.81 22.19 13.11
C MET A 394 18.39 22.86 14.36
N ALA A 395 19.39 23.72 14.19
CA ALA A 395 19.88 24.57 15.27
C ALA A 395 18.93 25.76 15.44
N VAL A 396 18.38 25.93 16.64
CA VAL A 396 17.52 27.06 17.02
C VAL A 396 18.08 27.62 18.32
N GLU A 397 18.76 28.76 18.22
CA GLU A 397 19.54 29.34 19.33
C GLU A 397 20.58 28.32 19.86
N ASP A 398 20.60 28.08 21.17
CA ASP A 398 21.50 27.13 21.83
C ASP A 398 20.94 25.69 21.88
N GLU A 399 19.78 25.46 21.25
CA GLU A 399 19.05 24.20 21.29
C GLU A 399 19.02 23.51 19.93
N LYS A 400 18.92 22.18 19.96
CA LYS A 400 18.75 21.37 18.76
C LYS A 400 17.34 20.85 18.67
N TYR A 401 16.70 21.08 17.54
CA TYR A 401 15.37 20.61 17.21
C TYR A 401 15.42 19.55 16.13
N GLN A 402 14.42 18.69 16.14
CA GLN A 402 14.38 17.50 15.30
C GLN A 402 12.95 17.30 14.81
N LEU A 403 12.80 17.09 13.50
CA LEU A 403 11.55 16.64 12.89
C LEU A 403 11.19 15.27 13.44
N LYS A 404 9.93 15.07 13.84
CA LYS A 404 9.48 13.82 14.44
C LYS A 404 9.53 12.65 13.44
N PRO A 405 10.23 11.55 13.73
CA PRO A 405 10.18 10.33 12.93
C PRO A 405 9.00 9.40 13.32
N MET A 406 8.41 9.64 14.50
CA MET A 406 7.32 8.89 15.13
C MET A 406 6.54 9.79 16.10
N ASN A 407 5.26 9.48 16.40
CA ASN A 407 4.43 10.31 17.28
C ASN A 407 4.52 9.95 18.77
N CYS A 408 4.90 8.71 19.10
CA CYS A 408 4.86 8.14 20.45
C CYS A 408 5.41 9.09 21.55
N PRO A 409 6.62 9.67 21.39
CA PRO A 409 7.17 10.55 22.43
C PRO A 409 6.33 11.80 22.70
N CYS A 410 5.61 12.33 21.71
CA CYS A 410 4.72 13.47 21.91
C CYS A 410 3.43 13.08 22.66
N HIS A 411 2.90 11.87 22.41
CA HIS A 411 1.73 11.37 23.15
C HIS A 411 2.09 11.09 24.61
N ILE A 412 3.29 10.57 24.86
CA ILE A 412 3.82 10.40 26.22
C ILE A 412 3.99 11.74 26.93
N ALA A 413 4.45 12.78 26.23
CA ALA A 413 4.55 14.12 26.81
C ALA A 413 3.19 14.64 27.29
N ILE A 414 2.10 14.35 26.57
CA ILE A 414 0.72 14.68 26.97
C ILE A 414 0.30 13.83 28.18
N TYR A 415 0.58 12.52 28.19
CA TYR A 415 0.30 11.65 29.34
C TYR A 415 0.97 12.17 30.62
N LYS A 416 2.20 12.67 30.50
CA LYS A 416 2.97 13.17 31.66
C LYS A 416 2.52 14.55 32.16
N ASP A 417 1.67 15.26 31.43
CA ASP A 417 1.18 16.58 31.82
C ASP A 417 0.19 16.51 32.99
N SER A 418 -0.34 15.33 33.30
CA SER A 418 -1.31 15.12 34.38
C SER A 418 -1.03 13.86 35.19
N LEU A 419 -1.57 13.81 36.41
CA LEU A 419 -1.55 12.60 37.23
C LEU A 419 -2.74 11.71 36.84
N HIS A 420 -2.47 10.44 36.59
CA HIS A 420 -3.48 9.47 36.18
C HIS A 420 -3.87 8.50 37.30
N SER A 421 -5.14 8.13 37.36
CA SER A 421 -5.65 7.06 38.24
C SER A 421 -5.85 5.76 37.47
N TYR A 422 -5.67 4.61 38.12
CA TYR A 422 -5.99 3.30 37.53
C TYR A 422 -7.43 3.19 37.01
N ARG A 423 -8.35 4.02 37.54
CA ARG A 423 -9.77 4.06 37.12
C ARG A 423 -9.98 4.71 35.76
N GLU A 424 -9.03 5.52 35.31
CA GLU A 424 -9.07 6.17 33.99
C GLU A 424 -8.53 5.23 32.90
N LEU A 425 -7.74 4.22 33.29
CA LEU A 425 -7.17 3.26 32.36
C LEU A 425 -8.23 2.20 31.97
N PRO A 426 -8.38 1.89 30.67
CA PRO A 426 -7.47 2.24 29.57
C PRO A 426 -7.76 3.62 28.94
N ILE A 427 -6.69 4.42 28.75
CA ILE A 427 -6.73 5.67 27.98
C ILE A 427 -6.34 5.36 26.54
N ARG A 428 -7.17 5.73 25.57
CA ARG A 428 -6.94 5.44 24.15
C ARG A 428 -6.83 6.74 23.37
N TRP A 429 -5.63 7.06 22.89
CA TRP A 429 -5.40 8.27 22.12
C TRP A 429 -5.00 7.97 20.69
N ALA A 430 -5.53 8.72 19.74
CA ALA A 430 -5.26 8.55 18.32
C ALA A 430 -4.94 9.90 17.65
N GLU A 431 -4.00 9.89 16.70
CA GLU A 431 -3.59 11.04 15.91
C GLU A 431 -3.35 10.62 14.45
N LEU A 432 -3.89 11.38 13.50
CA LEU A 432 -3.39 11.34 12.12
C LEU A 432 -2.09 12.14 12.05
N GLY A 433 -1.02 11.56 12.60
CA GLY A 433 0.23 12.26 12.91
C GLY A 433 1.20 12.22 11.74
N THR A 434 1.53 13.40 11.19
CA THR A 434 2.53 13.51 10.11
C THR A 434 3.95 13.44 10.65
N VAL A 435 4.71 12.48 10.16
CA VAL A 435 6.10 12.21 10.53
C VAL A 435 7.02 12.29 9.31
N TYR A 436 8.32 12.40 9.58
CA TYR A 436 9.35 12.55 8.56
C TYR A 436 10.49 11.56 8.78
N ARG A 437 10.83 10.78 7.74
CA ARG A 437 11.93 9.82 7.75
C ARG A 437 12.90 10.10 6.61
N TYR A 438 14.18 10.02 6.92
CA TYR A 438 15.25 10.14 5.94
C TYR A 438 15.38 8.84 5.16
N GLU A 439 14.59 8.71 4.10
CA GLU A 439 14.69 7.62 3.15
C GLU A 439 15.73 7.95 2.06
N LYS A 440 16.60 7.00 1.74
CA LYS A 440 17.60 7.15 0.67
C LYS A 440 16.90 7.36 -0.67
N SER A 441 17.40 8.28 -1.49
CA SER A 441 16.71 8.70 -2.72
C SER A 441 16.43 7.53 -3.70
N GLY A 442 17.36 6.58 -3.81
CA GLY A 442 17.17 5.40 -4.68
C GLY A 442 16.12 4.39 -4.20
N THR A 443 15.58 4.55 -2.98
CA THR A 443 14.64 3.59 -2.39
C THR A 443 13.18 4.06 -2.41
N MET A 444 12.94 5.34 -2.72
CA MET A 444 11.58 5.90 -2.74
C MET A 444 10.77 5.34 -3.91
N HIS A 445 9.47 5.17 -3.70
CA HIS A 445 8.61 4.58 -4.71
C HIS A 445 7.18 5.10 -4.60
N GLY A 446 6.84 6.09 -5.44
CA GLY A 446 5.50 6.67 -5.52
C GLY A 446 4.96 7.03 -4.13
N LEU A 447 3.79 6.48 -3.78
CA LEU A 447 3.17 6.62 -2.45
C LEU A 447 3.57 5.53 -1.46
N PHE A 448 4.19 4.43 -1.91
CA PHE A 448 4.54 3.31 -1.04
C PHE A 448 5.73 3.59 -0.13
N ARG A 449 6.67 4.42 -0.58
CA ARG A 449 7.85 4.82 0.21
C ARG A 449 8.19 6.27 -0.05
N VAL A 450 7.92 7.10 0.95
CA VAL A 450 7.98 8.56 0.95
C VAL A 450 8.71 9.06 2.19
N ARG A 451 9.18 10.31 2.16
CA ARG A 451 9.89 10.93 3.29
C ARG A 451 8.98 11.61 4.29
N GLY A 452 7.90 12.23 3.81
CA GLY A 452 6.86 12.82 4.64
C GLY A 452 5.56 12.04 4.48
N PHE A 453 5.00 11.57 5.58
CA PHE A 453 3.77 10.78 5.55
C PHE A 453 2.97 10.91 6.83
N THR A 454 1.67 10.64 6.74
CA THR A 454 0.73 10.72 7.86
C THR A 454 0.42 9.31 8.33
N GLN A 455 0.76 8.99 9.57
CA GLN A 455 0.40 7.71 10.17
C GLN A 455 -0.95 7.81 10.86
N ASP A 456 -1.74 6.75 10.80
CA ASP A 456 -3.00 6.63 11.51
C ASP A 456 -2.79 6.10 12.95
N ASP A 457 -1.88 6.78 13.62
CA ASP A 457 -1.18 6.32 14.81
C ASP A 457 -2.07 6.41 16.06
N ALA A 458 -1.97 5.44 16.95
CA ALA A 458 -2.66 5.47 18.22
C ALA A 458 -1.83 4.78 19.32
N HIS A 459 -1.96 5.32 20.53
CA HIS A 459 -1.31 4.82 21.73
C HIS A 459 -2.36 4.57 22.80
N ILE A 460 -2.40 3.33 23.30
CA ILE A 460 -3.27 2.93 24.41
C ILE A 460 -2.42 2.78 25.66
N PHE A 461 -2.78 3.49 26.71
CA PHE A 461 -2.19 3.33 28.04
C PHE A 461 -3.13 2.47 28.88
N CYS A 462 -2.65 1.34 29.37
CA CYS A 462 -3.51 0.37 30.06
C CYS A 462 -2.80 -0.31 31.24
N LEU A 463 -3.61 -0.96 32.08
CA LEU A 463 -3.11 -1.83 33.16
C LEU A 463 -2.56 -3.15 32.58
N PRO A 464 -1.63 -3.83 33.27
CA PRO A 464 -1.15 -5.13 32.83
C PRO A 464 -2.26 -6.17 32.63
N SER A 465 -3.34 -6.11 33.42
CA SER A 465 -4.50 -7.00 33.28
C SER A 465 -5.41 -6.70 32.10
N GLN A 466 -5.25 -5.54 31.44
CA GLN A 466 -6.09 -5.08 30.33
C GLN A 466 -5.48 -5.36 28.96
N ILE A 467 -4.20 -5.79 28.88
CA ILE A 467 -3.45 -5.88 27.62
C ILE A 467 -4.17 -6.75 26.58
N ALA A 468 -4.60 -7.96 26.96
CA ALA A 468 -5.22 -8.89 26.01
C ALA A 468 -6.58 -8.37 25.48
N ASP A 469 -7.38 -7.75 26.35
CA ASP A 469 -8.68 -7.16 25.96
C ASP A 469 -8.50 -5.96 25.02
N GLU A 470 -7.50 -5.11 25.28
CA GLU A 470 -7.19 -3.97 24.41
C GLU A 470 -6.65 -4.41 23.04
N ILE A 471 -5.78 -5.42 22.98
CA ILE A 471 -5.30 -5.98 21.71
C ILE A 471 -6.47 -6.57 20.93
N LEU A 472 -7.35 -7.34 21.58
CA LEU A 472 -8.54 -7.91 20.94
C LEU A 472 -9.44 -6.82 20.33
N GLY A 473 -9.71 -5.75 21.08
CA GLY A 473 -10.48 -4.61 20.59
C GLY A 473 -9.82 -3.89 19.39
N VAL A 474 -8.48 -3.81 19.36
CA VAL A 474 -7.75 -3.29 18.20
C VAL A 474 -7.85 -4.22 17.00
N LEU A 475 -7.79 -5.54 17.19
CA LEU A 475 -7.96 -6.53 16.13
C LEU A 475 -9.37 -6.45 15.51
N ASP A 476 -10.40 -6.33 16.35
CA ASP A 476 -11.79 -6.16 15.90
C ASP A 476 -11.99 -4.88 15.09
N LEU A 477 -11.45 -3.76 15.57
CA LEU A 477 -11.49 -2.48 14.87
C LEU A 477 -10.74 -2.53 13.53
N THR A 478 -9.58 -3.20 13.52
CA THR A 478 -8.76 -3.39 12.32
C THR A 478 -9.52 -4.18 11.27
N GLU A 479 -10.13 -5.31 11.65
CA GLU A 479 -10.95 -6.13 10.75
C GLU A 479 -12.11 -5.33 10.16
N ALA A 480 -12.87 -4.63 11.02
CA ALA A 480 -14.03 -3.85 10.59
C ALA A 480 -13.64 -2.76 9.56
N ILE A 481 -12.56 -2.03 9.83
CA ILE A 481 -12.06 -0.98 8.93
C ILE A 481 -11.55 -1.58 7.62
N LEU A 482 -10.68 -2.60 7.66
CA LEU A 482 -10.09 -3.16 6.44
C LEU A 482 -11.14 -3.82 5.53
N ARG A 483 -12.13 -4.51 6.12
CA ARG A 483 -13.25 -5.09 5.36
C ARG A 483 -14.09 -4.03 4.65
N GLN A 484 -14.26 -2.85 5.24
CA GLN A 484 -14.96 -1.73 4.60
C GLN A 484 -14.26 -1.23 3.32
N PHE A 485 -12.96 -1.47 3.20
CA PHE A 485 -12.15 -1.17 2.00
C PHE A 485 -11.96 -2.39 1.09
N ASP A 486 -12.82 -3.40 1.19
CA ASP A 486 -12.83 -4.64 0.41
C ASP A 486 -11.63 -5.59 0.68
N PHE A 487 -10.86 -5.38 1.75
CA PHE A 487 -9.82 -6.32 2.16
C PHE A 487 -10.40 -7.38 3.09
N THR A 488 -10.48 -8.61 2.59
CA THR A 488 -11.13 -9.73 3.28
C THR A 488 -10.17 -10.86 3.68
N LYS A 489 -8.93 -10.81 3.18
CA LYS A 489 -7.89 -11.80 3.46
C LYS A 489 -6.74 -11.13 4.20
N PHE A 490 -6.38 -11.74 5.33
CA PHE A 490 -5.34 -11.26 6.21
C PHE A 490 -4.30 -12.37 6.39
N GLU A 491 -3.03 -12.02 6.22
CA GLU A 491 -1.92 -12.82 6.72
C GLU A 491 -1.45 -12.19 8.02
N VAL A 492 -1.55 -12.93 9.11
CA VAL A 492 -1.23 -12.46 10.45
C VAL A 492 0.08 -13.10 10.89
N ASN A 493 1.02 -12.30 11.37
CA ASN A 493 2.29 -12.79 11.91
C ASN A 493 2.52 -12.23 13.31
N LEU A 494 2.92 -13.09 14.24
CA LEU A 494 3.43 -12.72 15.55
C LEU A 494 4.95 -12.60 15.46
N SER A 495 5.43 -11.36 15.40
CA SER A 495 6.87 -11.09 15.31
C SER A 495 7.51 -11.03 16.70
N THR A 496 8.53 -11.85 16.90
CA THR A 496 9.18 -12.08 18.19
C THR A 496 10.48 -11.27 18.34
N ARG A 497 11.18 -11.43 19.46
CA ARG A 497 12.31 -10.57 19.86
C ARG A 497 13.45 -10.55 18.83
N PRO A 498 13.85 -9.36 18.33
CA PRO A 498 15.01 -9.22 17.44
C PRO A 498 16.33 -9.35 18.21
N GLU A 499 17.43 -9.53 17.48
CA GLU A 499 18.79 -9.57 18.04
C GLU A 499 19.15 -8.26 18.78
N LYS A 500 18.74 -7.12 18.22
CA LYS A 500 18.86 -5.79 18.86
C LYS A 500 17.56 -5.41 19.56
N ALA A 501 17.47 -5.73 20.85
CA ALA A 501 16.29 -5.46 21.67
C ALA A 501 16.64 -4.71 22.96
N VAL A 502 15.69 -3.92 23.46
CA VAL A 502 15.73 -3.28 24.79
C VAL A 502 14.72 -3.93 25.74
N GLY A 503 14.95 -3.79 27.05
CA GLY A 503 14.12 -4.43 28.08
C GLY A 503 14.60 -5.83 28.48
N SER A 504 14.07 -6.33 29.60
CA SER A 504 14.44 -7.63 30.17
C SER A 504 13.69 -8.80 29.51
N ASP A 505 14.25 -10.01 29.61
CA ASP A 505 13.66 -11.23 29.03
C ASP A 505 12.23 -11.48 29.54
N GLY A 506 11.99 -11.27 30.84
CA GLY A 506 10.66 -11.45 31.42
C GLY A 506 9.62 -10.44 30.92
N ILE A 507 10.04 -9.24 30.52
CA ILE A 507 9.14 -8.26 29.86
C ILE A 507 8.74 -8.76 28.48
N TRP A 508 9.71 -9.25 27.70
CA TRP A 508 9.48 -9.79 26.36
C TRP A 508 8.56 -11.01 26.37
N GLU A 509 8.75 -11.92 27.33
CA GLU A 509 7.91 -13.10 27.50
C GLU A 509 6.46 -12.72 27.81
N ARG A 510 6.23 -11.77 28.73
CA ARG A 510 4.90 -11.27 29.07
C ARG A 510 4.23 -10.60 27.87
N ALA A 511 4.96 -9.74 27.16
CA ALA A 511 4.47 -9.05 25.97
C ALA A 511 4.03 -10.04 24.88
N THR A 512 4.88 -11.03 24.60
CA THR A 512 4.63 -12.07 23.57
C THR A 512 3.45 -12.95 23.96
N THR A 513 3.34 -13.30 25.25
CA THR A 513 2.23 -14.10 25.78
C THR A 513 0.90 -13.36 25.64
N ALA A 514 0.86 -12.07 25.95
CA ALA A 514 -0.36 -11.26 25.83
C ALA A 514 -0.84 -11.12 24.37
N LEU A 515 0.10 -10.95 23.42
CA LEU A 515 -0.24 -10.94 21.99
C LEU A 515 -0.78 -12.28 21.52
N ARG A 516 -0.16 -13.39 21.96
CA ARG A 516 -0.62 -14.75 21.66
C ARG A 516 -2.03 -15.00 22.19
N GLU A 517 -2.28 -14.68 23.46
CA GLU A 517 -3.60 -14.86 24.07
C GLU A 517 -4.69 -14.09 23.31
N ALA A 518 -4.41 -12.85 22.90
CA ALA A 518 -5.35 -12.05 22.12
C ALA A 518 -5.64 -12.66 20.74
N LEU A 519 -4.62 -13.21 20.05
CA LEU A 519 -4.78 -13.92 18.77
C LEU A 519 -5.60 -15.21 18.94
N ASP A 520 -5.28 -16.00 19.97
CA ASP A 520 -5.99 -17.25 20.28
C ASP A 520 -7.47 -16.98 20.58
N ARG A 521 -7.77 -15.93 21.36
CA ARG A 521 -9.14 -15.49 21.64
C ARG A 521 -9.87 -14.98 20.41
N LYS A 522 -9.16 -14.27 19.51
CA LYS A 522 -9.71 -13.81 18.23
C LYS A 522 -10.03 -14.98 17.28
N GLY A 523 -9.35 -16.11 17.45
CA GLY A 523 -9.50 -17.30 16.60
C GLY A 523 -8.90 -17.12 15.21
N TRP A 524 -7.88 -16.28 15.07
CA TRP A 524 -7.16 -16.10 13.81
C TRP A 524 -5.96 -17.04 13.73
N GLU A 525 -5.77 -17.63 12.56
CA GLU A 525 -4.51 -18.32 12.25
C GLU A 525 -3.39 -17.29 12.06
N TYR A 526 -2.22 -17.58 12.63
CA TYR A 526 -1.06 -16.69 12.53
C TYR A 526 0.25 -17.48 12.42
N GLY A 527 1.21 -16.91 11.68
CA GLY A 527 2.59 -17.38 11.61
C GLY A 527 3.47 -16.79 12.72
N ILE A 528 4.60 -17.43 13.02
CA ILE A 528 5.66 -16.85 13.86
C ILE A 528 6.73 -16.26 12.95
N ASP A 529 7.05 -14.98 13.19
CA ASP A 529 8.12 -14.27 12.51
C ASP A 529 9.28 -14.07 13.50
N GLU A 530 10.26 -14.99 13.45
CA GLU A 530 11.38 -15.01 14.39
C GLU A 530 12.27 -13.77 14.22
N GLY A 531 12.40 -12.98 15.29
CA GLY A 531 13.22 -11.77 15.27
C GLY A 531 12.63 -10.57 14.53
N GLY A 532 11.39 -10.65 14.04
CA GLY A 532 10.75 -9.55 13.30
C GLY A 532 10.21 -8.40 14.17
N GLY A 533 10.27 -8.52 15.50
CA GLY A 533 9.74 -7.55 16.46
C GLY A 533 10.44 -6.19 16.38
N ALA A 534 9.80 -5.15 16.94
CA ALA A 534 10.44 -3.85 17.09
C ALA A 534 11.52 -3.91 18.18
N PHE A 535 12.47 -2.95 18.20
CA PHE A 535 13.53 -2.98 19.22
C PHE A 535 13.00 -2.91 20.66
N TYR A 536 11.80 -2.35 20.87
CA TYR A 536 11.16 -2.14 22.17
C TYR A 536 10.03 -3.13 22.51
N GLY A 537 9.66 -4.06 21.63
CA GLY A 537 8.62 -5.04 21.94
C GLY A 537 8.18 -5.93 20.77
N PRO A 538 7.48 -7.04 21.08
CA PRO A 538 6.88 -7.91 20.07
C PRO A 538 5.65 -7.24 19.44
N LYS A 539 5.24 -7.74 18.29
CA LYS A 539 4.12 -7.16 17.54
C LYS A 539 3.32 -8.18 16.76
N ILE A 540 2.07 -7.84 16.50
CA ILE A 540 1.22 -8.47 15.51
C ILE A 540 1.30 -7.62 14.25
N ASP A 541 1.74 -8.21 13.15
CA ASP A 541 1.72 -7.60 11.83
C ASP A 541 0.63 -8.23 10.96
N ILE A 542 -0.22 -7.38 10.37
CA ILE A 542 -1.32 -7.81 9.51
C ILE A 542 -1.03 -7.34 8.09
N LYS A 543 -0.87 -8.30 7.19
CA LYS A 543 -0.72 -8.05 5.76
C LYS A 543 -2.06 -8.26 5.05
N ILE A 544 -2.43 -7.32 4.19
CA ILE A 544 -3.63 -7.41 3.34
C ILE A 544 -3.26 -7.94 1.95
N GLU A 545 -4.11 -8.79 1.38
CA GLU A 545 -4.01 -9.23 -0.03
C GLU A 545 -4.84 -8.28 -0.91
N ASP A 546 -4.22 -7.69 -1.95
CA ASP A 546 -4.93 -6.85 -2.92
C ASP A 546 -5.65 -7.69 -4.02
N ALA A 547 -6.41 -7.01 -4.88
CA ALA A 547 -7.19 -7.62 -5.96
C ALA A 547 -6.40 -8.49 -6.95
N ILE A 548 -5.06 -8.43 -6.97
CA ILE A 548 -4.20 -9.25 -7.84
C ILE A 548 -3.26 -10.17 -7.05
N GLY A 549 -3.53 -10.36 -5.75
CA GLY A 549 -2.84 -11.33 -4.91
C GLY A 549 -1.51 -10.86 -4.32
N ARG A 550 -1.19 -9.55 -4.36
CA ARG A 550 0.01 -9.02 -3.69
C ARG A 550 -0.30 -8.74 -2.23
N ARG A 551 0.70 -8.97 -1.37
CA ARG A 551 0.57 -8.77 0.07
C ARG A 551 1.21 -7.45 0.50
N TRP A 552 0.49 -6.69 1.30
CA TRP A 552 0.93 -5.39 1.80
C TRP A 552 0.84 -5.37 3.31
N GLN A 553 1.96 -5.18 4.00
CA GLN A 553 1.93 -4.91 5.44
C GLN A 553 1.36 -3.52 5.68
N CYS A 554 0.22 -3.46 6.38
CA CYS A 554 -0.48 -2.22 6.68
C CYS A 554 -0.60 -2.03 8.19
N SER A 555 -1.29 -2.95 8.87
CA SER A 555 -1.60 -2.81 10.28
C SER A 555 -0.53 -3.44 11.17
N THR A 556 -0.31 -2.83 12.33
CA THR A 556 0.63 -3.32 13.34
C THR A 556 0.09 -3.01 14.73
N ILE A 557 0.28 -3.94 15.67
CA ILE A 557 -0.07 -3.78 17.09
C ILE A 557 1.15 -4.21 17.89
N GLN A 558 1.72 -3.31 18.69
CA GLN A 558 3.00 -3.52 19.36
C GLN A 558 2.87 -3.18 20.84
N VAL A 559 3.33 -4.07 21.71
CA VAL A 559 3.28 -3.84 23.17
C VAL A 559 4.64 -3.32 23.62
N ASP A 560 4.65 -2.13 24.20
CA ASP A 560 5.85 -1.43 24.66
C ASP A 560 5.85 -1.23 26.17
N PHE A 561 6.89 -1.79 26.79
CA PHE A 561 7.19 -1.65 28.21
C PHE A 561 8.38 -0.72 28.45
N ASN A 562 9.16 -0.43 27.42
CA ASN A 562 10.40 0.32 27.47
C ASN A 562 10.16 1.84 27.47
N LEU A 563 9.29 2.39 26.63
CA LEU A 563 9.03 3.83 26.67
C LEU A 563 8.37 4.28 27.99
N PRO A 564 7.38 3.56 28.56
CA PRO A 564 6.88 3.87 29.91
C PRO A 564 7.98 3.92 30.97
N GLU A 565 8.99 3.07 30.87
CA GLU A 565 10.14 3.08 31.77
C GLU A 565 11.06 4.27 31.53
N ARG A 566 11.49 4.49 30.29
CA ARG A 566 12.39 5.60 29.91
C ARG A 566 11.83 6.97 30.24
N PHE A 567 10.51 7.13 30.11
CA PHE A 567 9.83 8.38 30.43
C PHE A 567 9.37 8.48 31.89
N GLN A 568 9.57 7.45 32.70
CA GLN A 568 9.10 7.39 34.09
C GLN A 568 7.60 7.68 34.17
N MET A 569 6.83 7.00 33.32
CA MET A 569 5.38 7.14 33.32
C MET A 569 4.77 6.42 34.52
N GLU A 570 3.77 7.04 35.13
CA GLU A 570 3.12 6.51 36.33
C GLU A 570 1.61 6.73 36.29
N TYR A 571 0.88 5.87 37.01
CA TYR A 571 -0.50 6.06 37.44
C TYR A 571 -0.60 5.71 38.93
N GLN A 572 -1.61 6.22 39.62
CA GLN A 572 -1.93 5.84 40.98
C GLN A 572 -2.87 4.64 40.98
N ASP A 573 -2.47 3.55 41.64
CA ASP A 573 -3.28 2.35 41.76
C ASP A 573 -4.36 2.43 42.85
N ALA A 574 -5.06 1.31 43.10
CA ALA A 574 -6.12 1.24 44.09
C ALA A 574 -5.63 1.39 45.54
N ASP A 575 -4.36 1.07 45.79
CA ASP A 575 -3.71 1.13 47.09
C ASP A 575 -3.03 2.50 47.32
N GLY A 576 -3.04 3.37 46.31
CA GLY A 576 -2.44 4.69 46.33
C GLY A 576 -0.97 4.73 45.87
N GLU A 577 -0.41 3.58 45.50
CA GLU A 577 0.97 3.41 45.05
C GLU A 577 1.14 3.86 43.59
N ARG A 578 2.34 4.36 43.27
CA ARG A 578 2.70 4.72 41.90
C ARG A 578 3.13 3.48 41.13
N LYS A 579 2.38 3.14 40.09
CA LYS A 579 2.67 2.02 39.19
C LYS A 579 2.84 2.51 37.76
N ARG A 580 3.56 1.72 36.97
CA ARG A 580 3.88 2.05 35.57
C ARG A 580 2.81 1.48 34.63
N PRO A 581 2.25 2.28 33.70
CA PRO A 581 1.29 1.79 32.72
C PRO A 581 2.00 0.97 31.63
N ILE A 582 1.22 0.19 30.88
CA ILE A 582 1.66 -0.43 29.63
C ILE A 582 1.21 0.43 28.47
N MET A 583 2.07 0.58 27.45
CA MET A 583 1.72 1.31 26.24
C MET A 583 1.58 0.34 25.06
N ILE A 584 0.46 0.41 24.34
CA ILE A 584 0.25 -0.34 23.10
C ILE A 584 0.29 0.66 21.95
N HIS A 585 1.24 0.48 21.04
CA HIS A 585 1.27 1.19 19.77
C HIS A 585 0.42 0.46 18.76
N ARG A 586 -0.35 1.18 17.98
CA ARG A 586 -1.03 0.57 16.84
C ARG A 586 -1.26 1.52 15.69
N ALA A 587 -1.30 0.94 14.49
CA ALA A 587 -1.73 1.60 13.26
C ALA A 587 -2.58 0.61 12.47
N ILE A 588 -3.63 1.07 11.79
CA ILE A 588 -4.54 0.21 11.02
C ILE A 588 -4.20 0.31 9.54
N PHE A 589 -4.08 1.52 9.01
CA PHE A 589 -3.65 1.74 7.63
C PHE A 589 -2.13 1.71 7.47
N GLY A 590 -1.40 2.03 8.54
CA GLY A 590 0.03 2.31 8.49
C GLY A 590 0.25 3.77 8.17
N SER A 591 0.70 4.08 6.96
CA SER A 591 0.66 5.46 6.45
C SER A 591 -0.50 5.65 5.47
N LEU A 592 -1.15 6.81 5.54
CA LEU A 592 -2.22 7.16 4.62
C LEU A 592 -1.73 7.17 3.19
N GLU A 593 -0.52 7.66 2.91
CA GLU A 593 0.10 7.65 1.59
C GLU A 593 0.17 6.22 1.05
N ARG A 594 0.77 5.28 1.81
CA ARG A 594 0.93 3.89 1.37
C ARG A 594 -0.42 3.23 1.17
N PHE A 595 -1.33 3.36 2.13
CA PHE A 595 -2.67 2.79 2.05
C PHE A 595 -3.43 3.34 0.84
N PHE A 596 -3.35 4.65 0.57
CA PHE A 596 -3.95 5.27 -0.60
C PHE A 596 -3.38 4.69 -1.90
N GLY A 597 -2.06 4.50 -1.97
CA GLY A 597 -1.41 3.78 -3.06
C GLY A 597 -2.05 2.41 -3.26
N VAL A 598 -2.17 1.61 -2.19
CA VAL A 598 -2.75 0.27 -2.25
C VAL A 598 -4.21 0.31 -2.72
N LEU A 599 -5.00 1.30 -2.28
CA LEU A 599 -6.38 1.49 -2.74
C LEU A 599 -6.45 1.80 -4.25
N ILE A 600 -5.59 2.68 -4.77
CA ILE A 600 -5.56 2.96 -6.21
C ILE A 600 -5.33 1.66 -6.98
N GLU A 601 -4.34 0.84 -6.58
CA GLU A 601 -4.00 -0.37 -7.31
C GLU A 601 -5.06 -1.47 -7.15
N ASN A 602 -5.65 -1.59 -5.95
CA ASN A 602 -6.73 -2.52 -5.64
C ASN A 602 -7.97 -2.27 -6.52
N TYR A 603 -8.37 -1.00 -6.65
CA TYR A 603 -9.51 -0.60 -7.48
C TYR A 603 -9.16 -0.32 -8.94
N ALA A 604 -7.88 -0.40 -9.34
CA ALA A 604 -7.42 0.07 -10.65
C ALA A 604 -7.88 1.52 -10.95
N GLY A 605 -7.94 2.36 -9.91
CA GLY A 605 -8.46 3.74 -9.94
C GLY A 605 -9.99 3.86 -10.08
N ASP A 606 -10.73 2.75 -10.16
CA ASP A 606 -12.19 2.71 -10.31
C ASP A 606 -12.85 2.60 -8.92
N PHE A 607 -12.77 3.68 -8.14
CA PHE A 607 -13.16 3.69 -6.74
C PHE A 607 -14.66 3.41 -6.52
N PRO A 608 -15.05 2.79 -5.39
CA PRO A 608 -16.45 2.64 -5.03
C PRO A 608 -17.11 4.00 -4.82
N LEU A 609 -18.45 4.05 -4.90
CA LEU A 609 -19.23 5.30 -4.91
C LEU A 609 -18.84 6.24 -3.76
N TRP A 610 -18.72 5.70 -2.56
CA TRP A 610 -18.47 6.47 -1.35
C TRP A 610 -17.04 7.04 -1.29
N LEU A 611 -16.07 6.43 -1.98
CA LEU A 611 -14.69 6.91 -2.07
C LEU A 611 -14.45 7.80 -3.29
N ALA A 612 -15.24 7.67 -4.34
CA ALA A 612 -15.00 8.39 -5.58
C ALA A 612 -14.95 9.92 -5.33
N PRO A 613 -13.91 10.63 -5.83
CA PRO A 613 -13.77 12.06 -5.61
C PRO A 613 -14.84 12.87 -6.33
N VAL A 614 -15.35 12.32 -7.43
CA VAL A 614 -16.52 12.78 -8.17
C VAL A 614 -17.38 11.54 -8.39
N GLN A 615 -18.57 11.53 -7.80
CA GLN A 615 -19.50 10.42 -7.85
C GLN A 615 -20.37 10.45 -9.09
N ALA A 616 -20.76 11.66 -9.49
CA ALA A 616 -21.61 11.89 -10.63
C ALA A 616 -21.05 13.04 -11.49
N ARG A 617 -21.21 12.92 -12.81
CA ARG A 617 -20.92 13.99 -13.76
C ARG A 617 -22.15 14.27 -14.59
N VAL A 618 -22.62 15.53 -14.56
CA VAL A 618 -23.76 15.98 -15.37
C VAL A 618 -23.27 16.40 -16.76
N LEU A 619 -23.87 15.81 -17.78
CA LEU A 619 -23.49 15.92 -19.18
C LEU A 619 -24.66 16.47 -20.02
N PRO A 620 -24.71 17.79 -20.28
CA PRO A 620 -25.74 18.36 -21.14
C PRO A 620 -25.54 17.93 -22.60
N ILE A 621 -26.64 17.63 -23.31
CA ILE A 621 -26.60 17.27 -24.73
C ILE A 621 -26.22 18.47 -25.59
N THR A 622 -26.73 19.66 -25.24
CA THR A 622 -26.46 20.92 -25.93
C THR A 622 -26.21 22.05 -24.94
N ASP A 623 -25.67 23.18 -25.43
CA ASP A 623 -25.41 24.35 -24.60
C ASP A 623 -26.69 24.94 -23.96
N SER A 624 -27.86 24.70 -24.57
CA SER A 624 -29.14 25.16 -24.00
C SER A 624 -29.49 24.49 -22.67
N GLN A 625 -28.97 23.29 -22.38
CA GLN A 625 -29.20 22.57 -21.11
C GLN A 625 -28.14 22.85 -20.04
N VAL A 626 -27.13 23.70 -20.31
CA VAL A 626 -26.03 23.94 -19.35
C VAL A 626 -26.56 24.55 -18.05
N GLU A 627 -27.51 25.46 -18.12
CA GLU A 627 -28.12 26.05 -16.92
C GLU A 627 -28.85 24.99 -16.09
N TYR A 628 -29.62 24.11 -16.75
CA TYR A 628 -30.28 22.99 -16.10
C TYR A 628 -29.28 22.02 -15.47
N ALA A 629 -28.18 21.68 -16.17
CA ALA A 629 -27.12 20.85 -15.62
C ALA A 629 -26.53 21.42 -14.31
N HIS A 630 -26.36 22.74 -14.25
CA HIS A 630 -25.95 23.42 -13.02
C HIS A 630 -27.04 23.43 -11.94
N ARG A 631 -28.34 23.51 -12.30
CA ARG A 631 -29.46 23.35 -11.34
C ARG A 631 -29.43 21.95 -10.71
N VAL A 632 -29.33 20.90 -11.53
CA VAL A 632 -29.19 19.50 -11.09
C VAL A 632 -28.00 19.34 -10.15
N ALA A 633 -26.83 19.85 -10.55
CA ALA A 633 -25.63 19.73 -9.72
C ALA A 633 -25.77 20.46 -8.37
N ARG A 634 -26.45 21.62 -8.31
CA ARG A 634 -26.73 22.30 -7.04
C ARG A 634 -27.65 21.49 -6.14
N GLN A 635 -28.70 20.89 -6.70
CA GLN A 635 -29.62 20.05 -5.93
C GLN A 635 -28.90 18.83 -5.34
N LEU A 636 -28.11 18.13 -6.15
CA LEU A 636 -27.32 16.98 -5.67
C LEU A 636 -26.26 17.38 -4.63
N LYS A 637 -25.59 18.52 -4.80
CA LYS A 637 -24.62 19.04 -3.80
C LYS A 637 -25.27 19.42 -2.48
N ALA A 638 -26.51 19.90 -2.48
CA ALA A 638 -27.27 20.18 -1.25
C ALA A 638 -27.57 18.89 -0.45
N HIS A 639 -27.36 17.73 -1.07
CA HIS A 639 -27.49 16.40 -0.49
C HIS A 639 -26.12 15.73 -0.24
N ASP A 640 -25.03 16.53 -0.17
CA ASP A 640 -23.63 16.10 0.03
C ASP A 640 -23.04 15.20 -1.07
N ILE A 641 -23.72 15.10 -2.22
CA ILE A 641 -23.24 14.33 -3.36
C ILE A 641 -22.16 15.10 -4.11
N ARG A 642 -21.01 14.46 -4.35
CA ARG A 642 -19.87 15.02 -5.05
C ARG A 642 -20.09 14.96 -6.56
N VAL A 643 -20.69 16.02 -7.11
CA VAL A 643 -21.04 16.12 -8.54
C VAL A 643 -20.32 17.28 -9.24
N GLU A 644 -19.97 17.08 -10.51
CA GLU A 644 -19.46 18.12 -11.39
C GLU A 644 -20.27 18.23 -12.69
N VAL A 645 -20.20 19.40 -13.34
CA VAL A 645 -20.82 19.65 -14.65
C VAL A 645 -19.70 19.83 -15.67
N VAL A 646 -19.80 19.14 -16.81
CA VAL A 646 -18.84 19.29 -17.92
C VAL A 646 -19.62 19.48 -19.22
N SER A 647 -19.33 20.55 -19.95
CA SER A 647 -20.01 20.95 -21.20
C SER A 647 -19.00 21.47 -22.24
N GLY A 648 -19.50 21.96 -23.39
CA GLY A 648 -18.67 22.55 -24.45
C GLY A 648 -18.10 21.55 -25.47
N GLU A 649 -18.48 20.27 -25.38
CA GLU A 649 -18.05 19.22 -26.29
C GLU A 649 -19.24 18.33 -26.66
N ARG A 650 -19.13 17.56 -27.75
CA ARG A 650 -20.19 16.63 -28.16
C ARG A 650 -20.37 15.53 -27.11
N LEU A 651 -21.61 15.15 -26.82
CA LEU A 651 -21.96 14.13 -25.81
C LEU A 651 -21.10 12.85 -25.89
N PRO A 652 -20.82 12.24 -27.07
CA PRO A 652 -19.96 11.05 -27.12
C PRO A 652 -18.53 11.26 -26.60
N LYS A 653 -17.98 12.48 -26.77
CA LYS A 653 -16.67 12.85 -26.23
C LYS A 653 -16.73 13.10 -24.73
N LEU A 654 -17.81 13.73 -24.24
CA LEU A 654 -18.05 13.91 -22.81
C LEU A 654 -18.15 12.56 -22.08
N VAL A 655 -18.94 11.62 -22.62
CA VAL A 655 -19.09 10.25 -22.11
C VAL A 655 -17.75 9.52 -22.11
N ARG A 656 -16.98 9.61 -23.20
CA ARG A 656 -15.64 9.01 -23.28
C ARG A 656 -14.70 9.56 -22.21
N ASN A 657 -14.70 10.87 -22.00
CA ASN A 657 -13.87 11.52 -20.98
C ASN A 657 -14.32 11.11 -19.56
N ALA A 658 -15.62 11.01 -19.31
CA ALA A 658 -16.15 10.52 -18.03
C ALA A 658 -15.73 9.07 -17.75
N ASN A 659 -15.72 8.22 -18.78
CA ASN A 659 -15.22 6.86 -18.68
C ASN A 659 -13.71 6.77 -18.46
N ALA A 660 -12.93 7.62 -19.12
CA ALA A 660 -11.48 7.72 -18.90
C ALA A 660 -11.15 8.19 -17.47
N ASP A 661 -11.93 9.14 -16.95
CA ASP A 661 -11.83 9.66 -15.58
C ASP A 661 -12.45 8.72 -14.53
N LYS A 662 -13.01 7.58 -14.95
CA LYS A 662 -13.64 6.56 -14.08
C LYS A 662 -14.74 7.14 -13.18
N ILE A 663 -15.60 8.00 -13.74
CA ILE A 663 -16.74 8.55 -13.01
C ILE A 663 -17.80 7.45 -12.81
N PRO A 664 -18.26 7.17 -11.57
CA PRO A 664 -19.24 6.13 -11.30
C PRO A 664 -20.57 6.34 -12.04
N LEU A 665 -21.08 7.58 -12.03
CA LEU A 665 -22.37 7.93 -12.61
C LEU A 665 -22.26 9.07 -13.63
N GLN A 666 -22.84 8.85 -14.79
CA GLN A 666 -22.97 9.85 -15.85
C GLN A 666 -24.44 10.24 -15.97
N LEU A 667 -24.75 11.51 -15.70
CA LEU A 667 -26.10 12.05 -15.68
C LEU A 667 -26.32 12.88 -16.93
N VAL A 668 -26.97 12.32 -17.95
CA VAL A 668 -27.22 13.01 -19.22
C VAL A 668 -28.48 13.85 -19.10
N VAL A 669 -28.40 15.11 -19.56
CA VAL A 669 -29.54 16.04 -19.57
C VAL A 669 -29.77 16.63 -20.94
N GLY A 670 -30.92 16.30 -21.54
CA GLY A 670 -31.45 16.88 -22.76
C GLY A 670 -32.67 17.74 -22.49
N LYS A 671 -33.36 18.11 -23.58
CA LYS A 671 -34.57 18.93 -23.52
C LYS A 671 -35.70 18.22 -22.77
N GLN A 672 -35.87 16.91 -23.01
CA GLN A 672 -36.88 16.09 -22.34
C GLN A 672 -36.62 16.02 -20.82
N GLU A 673 -35.37 15.77 -20.43
CA GLU A 673 -35.00 15.70 -19.01
C GLU A 673 -35.20 17.06 -18.30
N GLU A 674 -34.94 18.18 -18.99
CA GLU A 674 -35.21 19.51 -18.46
C GLU A 674 -36.70 19.79 -18.26
N GLU A 675 -37.55 19.39 -19.22
CA GLU A 675 -39.01 19.53 -19.13
C GLU A 675 -39.61 18.70 -17.99
N HIS A 676 -39.05 17.51 -17.73
CA HIS A 676 -39.51 16.61 -16.68
C HIS A 676 -38.88 16.87 -15.30
N GLY A 677 -37.83 17.68 -15.20
CA GLY A 677 -37.07 17.84 -13.96
C GLY A 677 -36.29 16.58 -13.57
N SER A 678 -35.86 15.79 -14.56
CA SER A 678 -35.22 14.48 -14.40
C SER A 678 -33.78 14.45 -14.95
N VAL A 679 -33.13 13.28 -14.85
CA VAL A 679 -31.85 12.98 -15.50
C VAL A 679 -31.84 11.56 -16.06
N ALA A 680 -31.19 11.35 -17.20
CA ALA A 680 -30.92 10.02 -17.72
C ALA A 680 -29.61 9.47 -17.14
N ILE A 681 -29.68 8.36 -16.43
CA ILE A 681 -28.56 7.81 -15.67
C ILE A 681 -27.88 6.69 -16.45
N THR A 682 -26.56 6.81 -16.58
CA THR A 682 -25.68 5.72 -17.01
C THR A 682 -24.66 5.45 -15.93
N ALA A 683 -24.57 4.21 -15.49
CA ALA A 683 -23.71 3.78 -14.40
C ALA A 683 -22.60 2.87 -14.95
N ARG A 684 -21.36 3.12 -14.53
CA ARG A 684 -20.15 2.61 -15.21
C ARG A 684 -19.75 1.18 -14.80
N GLY A 685 -20.26 0.12 -15.41
CA GLY A 685 -20.05 -1.27 -14.95
C GLY A 685 -18.70 -1.92 -15.25
N PRO A 686 -18.32 -2.96 -14.46
CA PRO A 686 -17.16 -3.81 -14.76
C PRO A 686 -17.29 -4.52 -16.12
N ASN A 687 -18.53 -4.74 -16.59
CA ASN A 687 -18.85 -5.33 -17.90
C ASN A 687 -19.31 -4.27 -18.93
N GLY A 688 -18.97 -3.00 -18.70
CA GLY A 688 -19.41 -1.87 -19.51
C GLY A 688 -20.57 -1.09 -18.89
N ASP A 689 -20.88 0.04 -19.52
CA ASP A 689 -21.84 1.01 -19.01
C ASP A 689 -23.27 0.44 -19.03
N ARG A 690 -23.95 0.55 -17.88
CA ARG A 690 -25.34 0.14 -17.69
C ARG A 690 -26.24 1.38 -17.67
N LYS A 691 -27.16 1.45 -18.62
CA LYS A 691 -28.22 2.47 -18.60
C LYS A 691 -29.25 2.11 -17.52
N LEU A 692 -29.51 3.04 -16.61
CA LEU A 692 -30.46 2.88 -15.51
C LEU A 692 -31.80 3.59 -15.77
N GLY A 693 -31.90 4.32 -16.88
CA GLY A 693 -33.12 5.04 -17.28
C GLY A 693 -33.17 6.47 -16.77
N GLU A 694 -34.32 7.09 -16.95
CA GLU A 694 -34.62 8.46 -16.52
C GLU A 694 -35.18 8.45 -15.09
N VAL A 695 -34.67 9.32 -14.21
CA VAL A 695 -35.11 9.42 -12.81
C VAL A 695 -35.22 10.90 -12.43
N ASP A 696 -36.22 11.23 -11.62
CA ASP A 696 -36.36 12.56 -11.00
C ASP A 696 -35.11 12.93 -10.17
N VAL A 697 -34.71 14.20 -10.18
CA VAL A 697 -33.46 14.63 -9.52
C VAL A 697 -33.53 14.47 -8.01
N ALA A 698 -34.68 14.73 -7.38
CA ALA A 698 -34.86 14.59 -5.94
C ALA A 698 -34.85 13.11 -5.54
N GLU A 699 -35.51 12.26 -6.33
CA GLU A 699 -35.46 10.81 -6.13
C GLU A 699 -34.02 10.26 -6.25
N LEU A 700 -33.26 10.73 -7.24
CA LEU A 700 -31.86 10.35 -7.39
C LEU A 700 -31.02 10.74 -6.16
N ALA A 701 -31.22 11.96 -5.64
CA ALA A 701 -30.48 12.44 -4.47
C ALA A 701 -30.68 11.52 -3.26
N GLU A 702 -31.92 11.09 -3.00
CA GLU A 702 -32.23 10.17 -1.90
C GLU A 702 -31.64 8.77 -2.12
N ARG A 703 -31.72 8.24 -3.35
CA ARG A 703 -31.08 6.96 -3.69
C ARG A 703 -29.57 6.98 -3.47
N LEU A 704 -28.89 8.08 -3.85
CA LEU A 704 -27.45 8.22 -3.65
C LEU A 704 -27.06 8.36 -2.18
N LYS A 705 -27.84 9.09 -1.38
CA LYS A 705 -27.62 9.16 0.08
C LYS A 705 -27.69 7.77 0.72
N VAL A 706 -28.67 6.95 0.35
CA VAL A 706 -28.79 5.58 0.87
C VAL A 706 -27.60 4.72 0.44
N ALA A 707 -27.17 4.83 -0.81
CA ALA A 707 -26.01 4.10 -1.33
C ALA A 707 -24.70 4.51 -0.65
N GLU A 708 -24.49 5.82 -0.43
CA GLU A 708 -23.34 6.35 0.32
C GLU A 708 -23.34 5.89 1.77
N ALA A 709 -24.48 5.94 2.45
CA ALA A 709 -24.60 5.50 3.84
C ALA A 709 -24.30 4.01 4.01
N ALA A 710 -24.72 3.20 3.04
CA ALA A 710 -24.41 1.77 2.99
C ALA A 710 -22.95 1.49 2.57
N LYS A 711 -22.18 2.50 2.14
CA LYS A 711 -20.81 2.41 1.65
C LYS A 711 -20.61 1.29 0.63
N LYS A 712 -21.61 1.09 -0.20
CA LYS A 712 -21.63 0.05 -1.22
C LYS A 712 -20.77 0.43 -2.41
N ARG A 713 -20.43 -0.58 -3.22
CA ARG A 713 -20.01 -0.33 -4.60
C ARG A 713 -21.21 0.23 -5.36
N TRP A 714 -20.97 1.12 -6.31
CA TRP A 714 -22.08 1.80 -7.01
C TRP A 714 -22.96 0.82 -7.84
N PHE A 715 -22.46 -0.40 -8.10
CA PHE A 715 -23.18 -1.46 -8.81
C PHE A 715 -23.89 -2.49 -7.91
N ASP A 716 -23.69 -2.42 -6.58
CA ASP A 716 -24.31 -3.26 -5.54
C ASP A 716 -25.33 -2.46 -4.71
#